data_AF-A0A2B7XCU0-F1
#
_entry.id   AF-A0A2B7XCU0-F1
#
_cell.length_a   1.000
_cell.length_b   1.000
_cell.length_c   1.000
_cell.angle_alpha   90.00
_cell.angle_beta   90.00
_cell.angle_gamma   90.00
#
_symmetry.space_group_name_H-M   'P 1'
#
loop_
_entity.id
_entity.type
_entity.pdbx_description
1 polymer ?
#
loop_
_entity_poly.entity_id
_entity_poly.type
_entity_poly.pdbx_seq_one_letter_code
_entity_poly.pdbx_strand_id
1 'polypeptide(L)'
;MAFPSDALSTIQNFLATDEIIEPSSDQYASETDFWSAHKNPKPQLVLRPKSLPALQRTVEYLCASELDFAVRSGANNTAGAKDVQLSMNAFDAFEFDRNSESVTIGAGQTWGEVDRKMEEGAPGYTVLSTRVPFVGVAGSLLVGGMSWFSGEHGLCSDPKTLLDAHVVLPDGRAIWASTEPDLLWALRGGGGNFGVVSAFKLKVYRCPPKILGGTIVFPKTAMKAVSQGVSDFVKGGTDPKIAAHVVVMDFEPPTGPDDIPQPGIAINIFDSHGAEHGRSELGFKWAFDIEGAVDMTKEMTIREFNNSTASLRMVAGSTIMLTSPLIDAESIDPDFIVRMAEFYNQAVEANRALGSGSLLVLEILGKNTLTSAGGTALTAWPRTKPQHVLQLAMMHPPGADCPPELVSGLLEKAPKQICPAHKPNEYWPAFIEEFQDLSQIFGPNYERLRHVKTKYDPKGFPSCSQNRRTHNNSHTPFPSITMSNLAPSAFRQALRACPRRRASVRPAVPRIAATAARRCYASESKPTRAQAHVDLDVDVAIKTGQKSFVEQTGIRPHDVAVPGTAASGDGLTDPSSGILKQATVLEQGNRPIYLDMQATTPTDPRVLDAMLPFLTGLYGNPHSRTHAYGWEAEKATEQAREHVAKLIGADPKEIIFTSGATESNNMSIKGVAKFFGRSGKKKHLITTQTEHKCVLDSCRHLQDEGFEVTYLPVQSNGLISLKDLEDAIRPETALVSIMTVNNEIGVIQPVKEIGALCRSKKVFFHTDAAQAVGKIPVDVNEWNVDLLSISGHKIYGPKGIGACYVRRRPRVRLDPIITGGGQERGLRSGTLAPHLAVGIGEACRIAKEEMEYDAKRIKALSKRLLDGLLAMEHTTLNGDPEKHYPGCVNVSFAYVEGESLLMALKDIALSSGSACTSASLEPSYVLRALGNSDESAHSSIRFGIGRFTTEREIDYVLQAVRERVSFLRELSPLWELVQEGVDLNTIEWSQH
;
A
#
# COMPACT_ATOMS: atom_id res chain seq x y z
N MET A 1 -20.21 -18.15 -17.43
CA MET A 1 -20.18 -19.51 -18.02
C MET A 1 -18.73 -19.98 -17.92
N ALA A 2 -18.29 -21.03 -18.61
CA ALA A 2 -16.87 -21.17 -18.91
C ALA A 2 -16.54 -20.28 -20.11
N PHE A 3 -15.32 -19.72 -20.15
CA PHE A 3 -14.85 -18.97 -21.30
C PHE A 3 -14.73 -19.90 -22.54
N PRO A 4 -15.02 -19.46 -23.77
CA PRO A 4 -14.98 -20.35 -24.93
C PRO A 4 -13.57 -20.93 -25.18
N SER A 5 -13.46 -22.26 -25.24
CA SER A 5 -12.19 -22.99 -25.47
C SER A 5 -11.45 -22.53 -26.72
N ASP A 6 -12.23 -22.29 -27.77
CA ASP A 6 -11.73 -21.97 -29.11
C ASP A 6 -11.25 -20.51 -29.15
N ALA A 7 -11.78 -19.65 -28.26
CA ALA A 7 -11.32 -18.29 -28.08
C ALA A 7 -10.02 -18.24 -27.26
N LEU A 8 -9.95 -18.95 -26.13
CA LEU A 8 -8.74 -19.01 -25.29
C LEU A 8 -7.54 -19.57 -26.08
N SER A 9 -7.73 -20.68 -26.79
CA SER A 9 -6.68 -21.26 -27.63
C SER A 9 -6.29 -20.37 -28.82
N THR A 10 -7.20 -19.54 -29.34
CA THR A 10 -6.85 -18.52 -30.35
C THR A 10 -5.98 -17.41 -29.75
N ILE A 11 -6.32 -16.90 -28.57
CA ILE A 11 -5.56 -15.85 -27.85
C ILE A 11 -4.14 -16.33 -27.50
N GLN A 12 -4.01 -17.58 -27.05
CA GLN A 12 -2.72 -18.21 -26.71
C GLN A 12 -1.75 -18.35 -27.90
N ASN A 13 -2.18 -18.14 -29.15
CA ASN A 13 -1.28 -18.11 -30.31
C ASN A 13 -0.57 -16.76 -30.50
N PHE A 14 -0.98 -15.70 -29.79
CA PHE A 14 -0.40 -14.35 -29.95
C PHE A 14 -0.18 -13.55 -28.68
N LEU A 15 -0.65 -14.02 -27.52
CA LEU A 15 -0.26 -13.53 -26.19
C LEU A 15 0.50 -14.62 -25.42
N ALA A 16 1.53 -14.22 -24.68
CA ALA A 16 2.24 -15.09 -23.75
C ALA A 16 1.38 -15.37 -22.50
N THR A 17 1.68 -16.45 -21.79
CA THR A 17 0.90 -16.90 -20.63
C THR A 17 0.84 -15.85 -19.49
N ASP A 18 1.84 -14.99 -19.37
CA ASP A 18 1.92 -13.88 -18.39
C ASP A 18 1.31 -12.55 -18.88
N GLU A 19 0.77 -12.55 -20.10
CA GLU A 19 -0.14 -11.54 -20.67
C GLU A 19 -1.62 -11.98 -20.58
N ILE A 20 -1.92 -13.22 -20.14
CA ILE A 20 -3.27 -13.76 -19.95
C ILE A 20 -3.46 -14.04 -18.45
N ILE A 21 -4.42 -13.35 -17.81
CA ILE A 21 -4.60 -13.37 -16.36
C ILE A 21 -6.00 -13.90 -16.06
N GLU A 22 -6.06 -15.14 -15.58
CA GLU A 22 -7.30 -15.82 -15.19
C GLU A 22 -7.77 -15.38 -13.78
N PRO A 23 -9.06 -15.57 -13.41
CA PRO A 23 -9.59 -15.23 -12.08
C PRO A 23 -8.94 -15.98 -10.90
N SER A 24 -8.14 -17.01 -11.19
CA SER A 24 -7.31 -17.80 -10.28
C SER A 24 -5.91 -17.21 -10.06
N SER A 25 -5.54 -16.11 -10.74
CA SER A 25 -4.23 -15.47 -10.64
C SER A 25 -4.21 -14.37 -9.59
N ASP A 26 -3.17 -14.33 -8.76
CA ASP A 26 -2.90 -13.29 -7.75
C ASP A 26 -2.97 -11.85 -8.32
N GLN A 27 -2.66 -11.69 -9.61
CA GLN A 27 -2.66 -10.41 -10.32
C GLN A 27 -4.07 -9.96 -10.74
N TYR A 28 -5.04 -10.87 -10.82
CA TYR A 28 -6.39 -10.57 -11.27
C TYR A 28 -7.07 -9.51 -10.40
N ALA A 29 -6.84 -9.49 -9.09
CA ALA A 29 -7.44 -8.53 -8.17
C ALA A 29 -7.03 -7.08 -8.48
N SER A 30 -5.73 -6.79 -8.66
CA SER A 30 -5.25 -5.44 -8.99
C SER A 30 -5.65 -5.01 -10.42
N GLU A 31 -5.66 -5.96 -11.35
CA GLU A 31 -6.12 -5.74 -12.72
C GLU A 31 -7.65 -5.57 -12.85
N THR A 32 -8.43 -5.95 -11.83
CA THR A 32 -9.91 -5.87 -11.80
C THR A 32 -10.50 -5.10 -10.60
N ASP A 33 -9.72 -4.29 -9.90
CA ASP A 33 -10.22 -3.41 -8.84
C ASP A 33 -10.92 -2.16 -9.41
N PHE A 34 -12.21 -1.96 -9.13
CA PHE A 34 -13.04 -0.87 -9.69
C PHE A 34 -13.34 0.21 -8.64
N TRP A 35 -13.43 1.47 -9.10
CA TRP A 35 -13.84 2.60 -8.26
C TRP A 35 -15.21 2.35 -7.59
N SER A 36 -16.22 2.03 -8.40
CA SER A 36 -17.54 1.58 -7.95
C SER A 36 -17.59 0.04 -7.96
N ALA A 37 -17.60 -0.63 -6.79
CA ALA A 37 -17.67 -2.11 -6.76
C ALA A 37 -18.90 -2.66 -7.48
N HIS A 38 -20.03 -1.96 -7.41
CA HIS A 38 -21.26 -2.35 -8.11
C HIS A 38 -21.18 -2.24 -9.64
N LYS A 39 -20.12 -1.63 -10.20
CA LYS A 39 -19.85 -1.59 -11.65
C LYS A 39 -18.75 -2.58 -12.08
N ASN A 40 -18.27 -3.45 -11.17
CA ASN A 40 -17.34 -4.53 -11.51
C ASN A 40 -18.08 -5.77 -12.07
N PRO A 41 -17.87 -6.14 -13.35
CA PRO A 41 -18.53 -7.30 -13.98
C PRO A 41 -17.84 -8.64 -13.70
N LYS A 42 -16.63 -8.64 -13.09
CA LYS A 42 -15.79 -9.82 -12.86
C LYS A 42 -15.46 -10.56 -14.17
N PRO A 43 -14.61 -9.98 -15.05
CA PRO A 43 -14.28 -10.53 -16.37
C PRO A 43 -13.72 -11.96 -16.29
N GLN A 44 -14.10 -12.84 -17.21
CA GLN A 44 -13.58 -14.21 -17.24
C GLN A 44 -12.08 -14.30 -17.58
N LEU A 45 -11.51 -13.28 -18.25
CA LEU A 45 -10.07 -13.11 -18.44
C LEU A 45 -9.69 -11.62 -18.36
N VAL A 46 -8.52 -11.29 -17.81
CA VAL A 46 -7.82 -10.06 -18.15
C VAL A 46 -6.76 -10.39 -19.20
N LEU A 47 -6.70 -9.61 -20.29
CA LEU A 47 -5.59 -9.63 -21.24
C LEU A 47 -4.75 -8.38 -21.02
N ARG A 48 -3.44 -8.53 -20.88
CA ARG A 48 -2.49 -7.43 -20.64
C ARG A 48 -1.29 -7.54 -21.60
N PRO A 49 -1.46 -7.13 -22.87
CA PRO A 49 -0.38 -7.13 -23.84
C PRO A 49 0.76 -6.18 -23.41
N LYS A 50 2.00 -6.65 -23.52
CA LYS A 50 3.23 -5.94 -23.10
C LYS A 50 4.00 -5.33 -24.27
N SER A 51 3.50 -5.48 -25.49
CA SER A 51 4.10 -4.92 -26.70
C SER A 51 3.05 -4.44 -27.68
N LEU A 52 3.42 -3.48 -28.54
CA LEU A 52 2.51 -2.96 -29.57
C LEU A 52 2.00 -4.08 -30.52
N PRO A 53 2.83 -5.00 -31.05
CA PRO A 53 2.33 -6.08 -31.91
C PRO A 53 1.36 -7.04 -31.20
N ALA A 54 1.56 -7.30 -29.90
CA ALA A 54 0.65 -8.09 -29.08
C ALA A 54 -0.70 -7.37 -28.91
N LEU A 55 -0.68 -6.06 -28.62
CA LEU A 55 -1.89 -5.23 -28.54
C LEU A 55 -2.62 -5.18 -29.88
N GLN A 56 -1.92 -5.00 -31.00
CA GLN A 56 -2.49 -4.96 -32.35
C GLN A 56 -3.33 -6.20 -32.65
N ARG A 57 -2.76 -7.40 -32.46
CA ARG A 57 -3.46 -8.68 -32.65
C ARG A 57 -4.60 -8.87 -31.64
N THR A 58 -4.43 -8.41 -30.41
CA THR A 58 -5.47 -8.50 -29.37
C THR A 58 -6.69 -7.66 -29.73
N VAL A 59 -6.51 -6.44 -30.21
CA VAL A 59 -7.61 -5.55 -30.63
C VAL A 59 -8.29 -6.09 -31.88
N GLU A 60 -7.52 -6.49 -32.90
CA GLU A 60 -8.04 -7.12 -34.13
C GLU A 60 -8.91 -8.33 -33.80
N TYR A 61 -8.41 -9.24 -32.95
CA TYR A 61 -9.14 -10.44 -32.53
C TYR A 61 -10.42 -10.10 -31.74
N LEU A 62 -10.32 -9.23 -30.72
CA LEU A 62 -11.47 -8.89 -29.88
C LEU A 62 -12.57 -8.18 -30.67
N CYS A 63 -12.23 -7.25 -31.56
CA CYS A 63 -13.19 -6.56 -32.43
C CYS A 63 -13.85 -7.49 -33.47
N ALA A 64 -13.11 -8.48 -33.99
CA ALA A 64 -13.67 -9.51 -34.87
C ALA A 64 -14.59 -10.49 -34.12
N SER A 65 -14.29 -10.78 -32.85
CA SER A 65 -15.02 -11.75 -32.02
C SER A 65 -16.42 -11.29 -31.58
N GLU A 66 -17.19 -12.21 -31.00
CA GLU A 66 -18.46 -11.94 -30.30
C GLU A 66 -18.27 -11.89 -28.76
N LEU A 67 -17.03 -11.78 -28.27
CA LEU A 67 -16.73 -11.66 -26.84
C LEU A 67 -17.11 -10.28 -26.31
N ASP A 68 -17.59 -10.21 -25.08
CA ASP A 68 -17.64 -8.95 -24.34
C ASP A 68 -16.22 -8.49 -23.97
N PHE A 69 -15.82 -7.28 -24.38
CA PHE A 69 -14.58 -6.69 -23.89
C PHE A 69 -14.67 -5.21 -23.54
N ALA A 70 -13.83 -4.79 -22.58
CA ALA A 70 -13.67 -3.41 -22.15
C ALA A 70 -12.18 -3.08 -21.96
N VAL A 71 -11.81 -1.84 -22.27
CA VAL A 71 -10.44 -1.32 -22.14
C VAL A 71 -10.26 -0.68 -20.76
N ARG A 72 -9.14 -0.95 -20.08
CA ARG A 72 -8.77 -0.38 -18.78
C ARG A 72 -7.40 0.30 -18.84
N SER A 73 -7.37 1.61 -18.63
CA SER A 73 -6.17 2.45 -18.51
C SER A 73 -5.84 2.74 -17.04
N GLY A 74 -5.56 1.69 -16.26
CA GLY A 74 -5.31 1.80 -14.82
C GLY A 74 -6.52 2.19 -13.95
N ALA A 75 -6.36 1.94 -12.65
CA ALA A 75 -7.10 2.50 -11.51
C ALA A 75 -8.63 2.78 -11.68
N ASN A 76 -9.06 4.05 -11.68
CA ASN A 76 -10.46 4.50 -11.44
C ASN A 76 -11.49 4.18 -12.56
N ASN A 77 -11.23 3.24 -13.45
CA ASN A 77 -12.16 2.94 -14.55
C ASN A 77 -13.52 2.41 -14.05
N THR A 78 -14.60 2.82 -14.71
CA THR A 78 -15.97 2.29 -14.53
C THR A 78 -16.42 1.43 -15.71
N ALA A 79 -15.69 1.43 -16.84
CA ALA A 79 -15.95 0.53 -17.95
C ALA A 79 -15.35 -0.86 -17.67
N GLY A 80 -16.17 -1.89 -17.82
CA GLY A 80 -15.79 -3.30 -17.61
C GLY A 80 -16.64 -4.23 -18.47
N ALA A 81 -16.17 -5.48 -18.60
CA ALA A 81 -16.80 -6.52 -19.42
C ALA A 81 -16.84 -7.88 -18.73
N LYS A 82 -17.76 -8.75 -19.14
CA LYS A 82 -17.98 -10.09 -18.56
C LYS A 82 -17.01 -11.15 -19.09
N ASP A 83 -16.53 -11.03 -20.32
CA ASP A 83 -15.67 -12.05 -20.94
C ASP A 83 -14.20 -11.65 -20.87
N VAL A 84 -13.82 -10.45 -21.37
CA VAL A 84 -12.43 -9.98 -21.43
C VAL A 84 -12.26 -8.55 -20.90
N GLN A 85 -11.25 -8.31 -20.07
CA GLN A 85 -10.80 -6.96 -19.74
C GLN A 85 -9.40 -6.71 -20.31
N LEU A 86 -9.29 -5.78 -21.26
CA LEU A 86 -8.03 -5.40 -21.89
C LEU A 86 -7.32 -4.36 -21.02
N SER A 87 -6.35 -4.81 -20.23
CA SER A 87 -5.51 -3.96 -19.38
C SER A 87 -4.38 -3.33 -20.19
N MET A 88 -4.30 -2.00 -20.12
CA MET A 88 -3.24 -1.21 -20.75
C MET A 88 -2.04 -0.98 -19.83
N ASN A 89 -2.03 -1.52 -18.59
CA ASN A 89 -1.04 -1.20 -17.55
C ASN A 89 0.43 -1.35 -17.99
N ALA A 90 0.73 -2.25 -18.94
CA ALA A 90 2.08 -2.45 -19.46
C ALA A 90 2.54 -1.39 -20.49
N PHE A 91 1.66 -0.46 -20.91
CA PHE A 91 1.99 0.70 -21.72
C PHE A 91 2.27 1.91 -20.82
N ASP A 92 3.41 1.89 -20.12
CA ASP A 92 3.81 2.91 -19.14
C ASP A 92 4.92 3.87 -19.62
N ALA A 93 5.26 3.84 -20.90
CA ALA A 93 6.32 4.65 -21.50
C ALA A 93 6.23 6.14 -21.12
N PHE A 94 7.38 6.79 -20.99
CA PHE A 94 7.49 8.22 -20.71
C PHE A 94 8.72 8.78 -21.42
N GLU A 95 8.50 9.78 -22.27
CA GLU A 95 9.54 10.42 -23.08
C GLU A 95 9.28 11.93 -23.11
N PHE A 96 10.17 12.72 -22.51
CA PHE A 96 10.07 14.18 -22.48
C PHE A 96 11.03 14.82 -23.50
N ASP A 97 10.47 15.58 -24.45
CA ASP A 97 11.22 16.43 -25.36
C ASP A 97 11.17 17.90 -24.92
N ARG A 98 12.30 18.38 -24.41
CA ARG A 98 12.52 19.75 -23.97
C ARG A 98 12.53 20.77 -25.12
N ASN A 99 12.82 20.35 -26.35
CA ASN A 99 12.91 21.25 -27.51
C ASN A 99 11.53 21.57 -28.10
N SER A 100 10.61 20.60 -28.09
CA SER A 100 9.22 20.80 -28.52
C SER A 100 8.25 21.10 -27.38
N GLU A 101 8.74 21.26 -26.15
CA GLU A 101 7.96 21.37 -24.91
C GLU A 101 6.80 20.35 -24.85
N SER A 102 7.11 19.07 -25.11
CA SER A 102 6.11 18.00 -25.16
C SER A 102 6.57 16.71 -24.50
N VAL A 103 5.61 15.90 -24.05
CA VAL A 103 5.85 14.60 -23.42
C VAL A 103 4.97 13.54 -24.09
N THR A 104 5.57 12.39 -24.41
CA THR A 104 4.85 11.18 -24.82
C THR A 104 4.62 10.32 -23.57
N ILE A 105 3.35 10.02 -23.27
CA ILE A 105 2.92 9.28 -22.09
C ILE A 105 2.14 8.03 -22.51
N GLY A 106 2.61 6.86 -22.11
CA GLY A 106 1.94 5.58 -22.28
C GLY A 106 0.59 5.55 -21.57
N ALA A 107 -0.43 5.06 -22.28
CA ALA A 107 -1.84 5.17 -21.90
C ALA A 107 -2.25 4.36 -20.66
N GLY A 108 -1.43 3.41 -20.20
CA GLY A 108 -1.71 2.57 -19.04
C GLY A 108 -1.59 3.25 -17.68
N GLN A 109 -0.91 4.40 -17.62
CA GLN A 109 -0.50 5.04 -16.38
C GLN A 109 -1.64 5.71 -15.61
N THR A 110 -1.41 5.88 -14.32
CA THR A 110 -2.11 6.82 -13.44
C THR A 110 -1.40 8.18 -13.42
N TRP A 111 -2.12 9.24 -13.07
CA TRP A 111 -1.52 10.58 -13.03
C TRP A 111 -0.45 10.75 -11.94
N GLY A 112 -0.52 10.03 -10.81
CA GLY A 112 0.54 10.05 -9.80
C GLY A 112 1.87 9.46 -10.28
N GLU A 113 1.82 8.48 -11.18
CA GLU A 113 3.02 7.96 -11.85
C GLU A 113 3.59 8.97 -12.85
N VAL A 114 2.72 9.69 -13.56
CA VAL A 114 3.11 10.76 -14.49
C VAL A 114 3.66 11.98 -13.76
N ASP A 115 3.02 12.45 -12.69
CA ASP A 115 3.47 13.58 -11.88
C ASP A 115 4.87 13.29 -11.31
N ARG A 116 5.10 12.06 -10.81
CA ARG A 116 6.44 11.59 -10.39
C ARG A 116 7.44 11.57 -11.54
N LYS A 117 7.08 11.00 -12.71
CA LYS A 117 7.97 10.94 -13.88
C LYS A 117 8.28 12.33 -14.47
N MET A 118 7.35 13.29 -14.38
CA MET A 118 7.55 14.70 -14.72
C MET A 118 8.50 15.40 -13.75
N GLU A 119 8.37 15.16 -12.45
CA GLU A 119 9.25 15.74 -11.43
C GLU A 119 10.68 15.22 -11.55
N GLU A 120 10.85 13.90 -11.73
CA GLU A 120 12.14 13.24 -11.93
C GLU A 120 12.80 13.59 -13.29
N GLY A 121 12.03 13.56 -14.38
CA GLY A 121 12.56 13.66 -15.75
C GLY A 121 12.46 15.05 -16.41
N ALA A 122 11.61 15.93 -15.90
CA ALA A 122 11.30 17.22 -16.50
C ALA A 122 11.21 18.38 -15.47
N PRO A 123 12.16 18.54 -14.52
CA PRO A 123 12.06 19.53 -13.45
C PRO A 123 11.87 20.96 -13.99
N GLY A 124 10.95 21.69 -13.35
CA GLY A 124 10.46 23.01 -13.79
C GLY A 124 9.36 22.98 -14.86
N TYR A 125 8.91 21.80 -15.28
CA TYR A 125 7.73 21.60 -16.10
C TYR A 125 6.67 20.75 -15.39
N THR A 126 5.42 20.91 -15.80
CA THR A 126 4.32 19.99 -15.50
C THR A 126 3.53 19.70 -16.77
N VAL A 127 2.76 18.62 -16.78
CA VAL A 127 1.74 18.35 -17.80
C VAL A 127 0.37 18.69 -17.19
N LEU A 128 -0.67 18.91 -18.01
CA LEU A 128 -2.03 19.00 -17.44
C LEU A 128 -2.48 17.59 -17.02
N SER A 129 -2.12 17.19 -15.80
CA SER A 129 -2.60 15.99 -15.12
C SER A 129 -3.94 16.24 -14.44
N THR A 130 -4.69 15.18 -14.09
CA THR A 130 -5.86 15.36 -13.23
C THR A 130 -5.46 15.50 -11.77
N ARG A 131 -6.22 16.33 -11.04
CA ARG A 131 -6.06 16.69 -9.61
C ARG A 131 -6.14 15.53 -8.60
N VAL A 132 -6.25 14.28 -9.07
CA VAL A 132 -6.34 13.06 -8.26
C VAL A 132 -5.34 12.04 -8.84
N PRO A 133 -4.35 11.57 -8.06
CA PRO A 133 -3.19 10.85 -8.60
C PRO A 133 -3.55 9.44 -9.07
N PHE A 134 -4.54 8.79 -8.44
CA PHE A 134 -5.00 7.45 -8.79
C PHE A 134 -6.08 7.45 -9.91
N VAL A 135 -6.16 8.50 -10.72
CA VAL A 135 -6.96 8.52 -11.96
C VAL A 135 -6.11 8.07 -13.14
N GLY A 136 -6.67 7.24 -14.02
CA GLY A 136 -6.02 6.76 -15.24
C GLY A 136 -5.90 7.82 -16.33
N VAL A 137 -4.74 7.87 -16.99
CA VAL A 137 -4.40 8.87 -18.02
C VAL A 137 -5.39 8.82 -19.19
N ALA A 138 -5.55 7.67 -19.86
CA ALA A 138 -6.38 7.61 -21.07
C ALA A 138 -7.86 7.91 -20.79
N GLY A 139 -8.44 7.24 -19.79
CA GLY A 139 -9.84 7.40 -19.41
C GLY A 139 -10.23 8.84 -19.07
N SER A 140 -9.30 9.64 -18.52
CA SER A 140 -9.55 11.05 -18.17
C SER A 140 -9.29 12.03 -19.31
N LEU A 141 -8.23 11.83 -20.12
CA LEU A 141 -7.95 12.65 -21.31
C LEU A 141 -9.11 12.61 -22.32
N LEU A 142 -9.67 11.42 -22.54
CA LEU A 142 -10.73 11.19 -23.53
C LEU A 142 -12.06 11.89 -23.20
N VAL A 143 -12.28 12.29 -21.94
CA VAL A 143 -13.52 12.91 -21.44
C VAL A 143 -13.34 14.36 -20.97
N GLY A 144 -12.23 14.99 -21.36
CA GLY A 144 -11.94 16.38 -21.02
C GLY A 144 -10.59 16.53 -20.33
N GLY A 145 -10.46 15.92 -19.16
CA GLY A 145 -9.34 16.09 -18.22
C GLY A 145 -9.28 17.50 -17.62
N MET A 146 -9.15 17.60 -16.29
CA MET A 146 -9.02 18.89 -15.60
C MET A 146 -7.90 18.89 -14.56
N SER A 147 -7.02 19.88 -14.68
CA SER A 147 -5.88 20.13 -13.81
C SER A 147 -6.14 21.33 -12.90
N TRP A 148 -5.27 21.56 -11.92
CA TRP A 148 -5.26 22.80 -11.15
C TRP A 148 -4.89 24.01 -12.03
N PHE A 149 -3.98 23.81 -13.01
CA PHE A 149 -3.60 24.82 -14.01
C PHE A 149 -4.64 25.04 -15.13
N SER A 150 -5.82 24.40 -15.06
CA SER A 150 -6.82 24.51 -16.14
C SER A 150 -7.45 25.90 -16.29
N GLY A 151 -7.34 26.78 -15.30
CA GLY A 151 -7.73 28.19 -15.45
C GLY A 151 -6.84 28.96 -16.43
N GLU A 152 -5.51 28.77 -16.37
CA GLU A 152 -4.55 29.34 -17.32
C GLU A 152 -4.53 28.58 -18.66
N HIS A 153 -4.56 27.26 -18.60
CA HIS A 153 -4.16 26.40 -19.71
C HIS A 153 -5.30 25.59 -20.33
N GLY A 154 -6.52 25.68 -19.80
CA GLY A 154 -7.68 24.96 -20.32
C GLY A 154 -7.69 23.47 -19.96
N LEU A 155 -8.42 22.67 -20.74
CA LEU A 155 -8.55 21.25 -20.45
C LEU A 155 -7.40 20.43 -21.02
N CYS A 156 -7.16 19.25 -20.44
CA CYS A 156 -6.11 18.34 -20.89
C CYS A 156 -6.35 17.89 -22.35
N SER A 157 -7.62 17.77 -22.74
CA SER A 157 -8.09 17.46 -24.11
C SER A 157 -8.10 18.63 -25.10
N ASP A 158 -7.68 19.85 -24.71
CA ASP A 158 -7.66 20.97 -25.64
C ASP A 158 -6.67 20.72 -26.80
N PRO A 159 -6.91 21.26 -28.01
CA PRO A 159 -6.02 21.04 -29.17
C PRO A 159 -4.57 21.52 -28.96
N LYS A 160 -4.37 22.50 -28.09
CA LYS A 160 -3.06 23.04 -27.66
C LYS A 160 -2.35 22.18 -26.61
N THR A 161 -3.07 21.24 -25.99
CA THR A 161 -2.58 20.38 -24.91
C THR A 161 -2.46 18.93 -25.38
N LEU A 162 -3.55 18.31 -25.83
CA LEU A 162 -3.54 16.97 -26.42
C LEU A 162 -3.15 17.10 -27.89
N LEU A 163 -1.84 17.07 -28.15
CA LEU A 163 -1.27 17.28 -29.48
C LEU A 163 -1.61 16.12 -30.39
N ASP A 164 -1.42 14.88 -29.92
CA ASP A 164 -1.71 13.65 -30.67
C ASP A 164 -1.98 12.44 -29.74
N ALA A 165 -2.47 11.34 -30.30
CA ALA A 165 -2.69 10.07 -29.61
C ALA A 165 -2.34 8.88 -30.52
N HIS A 166 -1.65 7.89 -29.99
CA HIS A 166 -1.27 6.68 -30.72
C HIS A 166 -2.27 5.56 -30.46
N VAL A 167 -3.04 5.19 -31.49
CA VAL A 167 -4.24 4.36 -31.39
C VAL A 167 -4.08 3.09 -32.21
N VAL A 168 -4.44 1.94 -31.61
CA VAL A 168 -4.65 0.67 -32.30
C VAL A 168 -6.11 0.59 -32.72
N LEU A 169 -6.35 0.54 -34.02
CA LEU A 169 -7.66 0.47 -34.65
C LEU A 169 -8.25 -0.96 -34.61
N PRO A 170 -9.57 -1.13 -34.86
CA PRO A 170 -10.23 -2.45 -34.87
C PRO A 170 -9.70 -3.45 -35.89
N ASP A 171 -8.94 -3.00 -36.90
CA ASP A 171 -8.28 -3.80 -37.91
C ASP A 171 -6.80 -4.08 -37.59
N GLY A 172 -6.41 -3.89 -36.32
CA GLY A 172 -5.05 -4.09 -35.83
C GLY A 172 -4.03 -3.05 -36.28
N ARG A 173 -4.38 -2.05 -37.11
CA ARG A 173 -3.44 -0.98 -37.50
C ARG A 173 -3.17 -0.04 -36.32
N ALA A 174 -1.89 0.18 -36.02
CA ALA A 174 -1.46 1.24 -35.11
C ALA A 174 -1.21 2.53 -35.91
N ILE A 175 -1.81 3.65 -35.51
CA ILE A 175 -1.63 4.97 -36.13
C ILE A 175 -1.49 6.07 -35.08
N TRP A 176 -0.84 7.18 -35.46
CA TRP A 176 -1.03 8.46 -34.79
C TRP A 176 -2.31 9.13 -35.31
N ALA A 177 -3.17 9.58 -34.40
CA ALA A 177 -4.50 10.09 -34.71
C ALA A 177 -4.46 11.38 -35.56
N SER A 178 -3.36 12.14 -35.55
CA SER A 178 -3.13 13.24 -36.49
C SER A 178 -3.22 12.86 -37.97
N THR A 179 -3.02 11.59 -38.32
CA THR A 179 -3.18 11.09 -39.70
C THR A 179 -4.65 10.96 -40.13
N GLU A 180 -5.60 10.91 -39.18
CA GLU A 180 -7.04 10.87 -39.45
C GLU A 180 -7.75 11.96 -38.61
N PRO A 181 -7.82 13.24 -39.07
CA PRO A 181 -8.19 14.38 -38.22
C PRO A 181 -9.54 14.30 -37.47
N ASP A 182 -10.53 13.59 -38.01
CA ASP A 182 -11.80 13.32 -37.31
C ASP A 182 -11.63 12.40 -36.09
N LEU A 183 -10.66 11.48 -36.11
CA LEU A 183 -10.30 10.65 -34.94
C LEU A 183 -9.67 11.51 -33.85
N LEU A 184 -8.66 12.34 -34.20
CA LEU A 184 -8.03 13.23 -33.23
C LEU A 184 -9.01 14.27 -32.65
N TRP A 185 -9.95 14.77 -33.46
CA TRP A 185 -11.07 15.59 -32.98
C TRP A 185 -11.98 14.82 -32.00
N ALA A 186 -12.32 13.56 -32.31
CA ALA A 186 -13.23 12.75 -31.51
C ALA A 186 -12.62 12.29 -30.18
N LEU A 187 -11.31 12.00 -30.14
CA LEU A 187 -10.57 11.68 -28.91
C LEU A 187 -10.49 12.87 -27.94
N ARG A 188 -10.63 14.12 -28.43
CA ARG A 188 -10.66 15.33 -27.60
C ARG A 188 -12.04 15.53 -26.97
N GLY A 189 -12.32 14.78 -25.90
CA GLY A 189 -13.54 14.91 -25.08
C GLY A 189 -14.74 14.07 -25.52
N GLY A 190 -14.57 13.15 -26.48
CA GLY A 190 -15.64 12.28 -26.99
C GLY A 190 -15.76 10.92 -26.31
N GLY A 191 -14.97 10.63 -25.28
CA GLY A 191 -14.94 9.34 -24.57
C GLY A 191 -14.17 8.23 -25.30
N GLY A 192 -14.44 6.97 -24.95
CA GLY A 192 -13.82 5.78 -25.57
C GLY A 192 -14.45 5.36 -26.91
N ASN A 193 -14.27 4.09 -27.29
CA ASN A 193 -14.86 3.47 -28.49
C ASN A 193 -14.36 4.09 -29.81
N PHE A 194 -13.04 4.11 -29.99
CA PHE A 194 -12.34 4.62 -31.18
C PHE A 194 -11.16 3.71 -31.62
N GLY A 195 -11.23 2.43 -31.27
CA GLY A 195 -10.02 1.61 -31.07
C GLY A 195 -9.44 1.83 -29.66
N VAL A 196 -8.18 1.46 -29.46
CA VAL A 196 -7.50 1.43 -28.16
C VAL A 196 -6.28 2.36 -28.16
N VAL A 197 -6.28 3.37 -27.30
CA VAL A 197 -5.14 4.29 -27.17
C VAL A 197 -4.02 3.62 -26.38
N SER A 198 -2.80 3.70 -26.90
CA SER A 198 -1.57 3.12 -26.34
C SER A 198 -0.59 4.17 -25.80
N ALA A 199 -0.62 5.40 -26.35
CA ALA A 199 0.10 6.56 -25.82
C ALA A 199 -0.58 7.87 -26.24
N PHE A 200 -0.27 8.96 -25.52
CA PHE A 200 -0.65 10.34 -25.87
C PHE A 200 0.60 11.20 -25.99
N LYS A 201 0.62 12.14 -26.94
CA LYS A 201 1.61 13.22 -26.99
C LYS A 201 0.95 14.51 -26.49
N LEU A 202 1.42 15.00 -25.35
CA LEU A 202 0.87 16.17 -24.67
C LEU A 202 1.88 17.33 -24.66
N LYS A 203 1.40 18.57 -24.69
CA LYS A 203 2.22 19.75 -24.34
C LYS A 203 2.49 19.78 -22.84
N VAL A 204 3.73 20.12 -22.46
CA VAL A 204 4.07 20.50 -21.08
C VAL A 204 4.11 22.01 -20.90
N TYR A 205 3.93 22.46 -19.67
CA TYR A 205 3.86 23.85 -19.26
C TYR A 205 4.87 24.13 -18.16
N ARG A 206 5.30 25.39 -17.99
CA ARG A 206 6.19 25.76 -16.89
C ARG A 206 5.42 25.76 -15.58
N CYS A 207 5.93 25.04 -14.59
CA CYS A 207 5.36 24.98 -13.25
C CYS A 207 6.21 25.85 -12.31
N PRO A 208 5.63 26.68 -11.44
CA PRO A 208 6.37 27.23 -10.30
C PRO A 208 6.84 26.07 -9.39
N PRO A 209 8.00 26.17 -8.72
CA PRO A 209 8.52 25.10 -7.88
C PRO A 209 7.70 24.86 -6.60
N LYS A 210 6.89 25.84 -6.21
CA LYS A 210 5.94 25.81 -5.10
C LYS A 210 4.64 26.48 -5.53
N ILE A 211 3.53 25.98 -5.00
CA ILE A 211 2.20 26.58 -5.02
C ILE A 211 1.69 26.67 -3.58
N LEU A 212 0.73 27.57 -3.29
CA LEU A 212 -0.05 27.47 -2.05
C LEU A 212 -1.16 26.45 -2.28
N GLY A 213 -1.24 25.44 -1.42
CA GLY A 213 -2.26 24.40 -1.50
C GLY A 213 -2.68 23.91 -0.11
N GLY A 214 -3.87 23.32 -0.05
CA GLY A 214 -4.39 22.65 1.16
C GLY A 214 -5.81 23.07 1.49
N THR A 215 -6.23 22.79 2.72
CA THR A 215 -7.63 22.87 3.14
C THR A 215 -7.84 23.97 4.19
N ILE A 216 -8.93 24.72 4.06
CA ILE A 216 -9.50 25.55 5.12
C ILE A 216 -10.78 24.82 5.60
N VAL A 217 -10.88 24.50 6.88
CA VAL A 217 -12.07 23.83 7.48
C VAL A 217 -12.86 24.85 8.29
N PHE A 218 -14.19 24.78 8.25
CA PHE A 218 -15.07 25.74 8.92
C PHE A 218 -16.04 25.04 9.88
N PRO A 219 -16.46 25.70 10.99
CA PRO A 219 -17.49 25.16 11.86
C PRO A 219 -18.84 25.12 11.12
N LYS A 220 -19.69 24.14 11.48
CA LYS A 220 -21.02 23.94 10.87
C LYS A 220 -21.91 25.21 10.93
N THR A 221 -21.67 26.09 11.90
CA THR A 221 -22.32 27.42 12.04
C THR A 221 -21.93 28.44 10.96
N ALA A 222 -20.72 28.35 10.39
CA ALA A 222 -20.23 29.29 9.39
C ALA A 222 -20.74 29.02 7.96
N MET A 223 -21.46 27.92 7.74
CA MET A 223 -21.97 27.46 6.43
C MET A 223 -22.55 28.59 5.56
N LYS A 224 -23.36 29.50 6.13
CA LYS A 224 -23.95 30.62 5.37
C LYS A 224 -22.95 31.74 5.06
N ALA A 225 -21.99 32.01 5.94
CA ALA A 225 -20.92 32.99 5.68
C ALA A 225 -19.99 32.49 4.56
N VAL A 226 -19.64 31.19 4.58
CA VAL A 226 -18.87 30.56 3.49
C VAL A 226 -19.67 30.58 2.18
N SER A 227 -20.97 30.26 2.20
CA SER A 227 -21.84 30.29 1.03
C SER A 227 -21.97 31.68 0.39
N GLN A 228 -22.05 32.75 1.21
CA GLN A 228 -21.99 34.14 0.76
C GLN A 228 -20.62 34.48 0.15
N GLY A 229 -19.51 34.17 0.84
CA GLY A 229 -18.16 34.43 0.35
C GLY A 229 -17.85 33.72 -0.98
N VAL A 230 -18.32 32.47 -1.14
CA VAL A 230 -18.23 31.70 -2.39
C VAL A 230 -19.02 32.38 -3.52
N SER A 231 -20.25 32.83 -3.25
CA SER A 231 -21.06 33.62 -4.20
C SER A 231 -20.28 34.84 -4.71
N ASP A 232 -19.64 35.57 -3.82
CA ASP A 232 -19.08 36.87 -4.12
C ASP A 232 -17.69 36.74 -4.77
N PHE A 233 -16.90 35.76 -4.35
CA PHE A 233 -15.64 35.36 -5.00
C PHE A 233 -15.85 34.90 -6.45
N VAL A 234 -16.88 34.08 -6.71
CA VAL A 234 -17.25 33.66 -8.07
C VAL A 234 -17.64 34.86 -8.95
N LYS A 235 -18.38 35.83 -8.39
CA LYS A 235 -18.88 37.01 -9.13
C LYS A 235 -17.82 38.06 -9.39
N GLY A 236 -16.93 38.33 -8.41
CA GLY A 236 -15.72 39.14 -8.64
C GLY A 236 -14.86 38.54 -9.75
N GLY A 237 -14.75 37.20 -9.73
CA GLY A 237 -14.25 36.42 -10.83
C GLY A 237 -12.85 35.88 -10.58
N THR A 238 -12.68 34.62 -10.96
CA THR A 238 -11.47 33.84 -10.74
C THR A 238 -10.29 34.30 -11.59
N ASP A 239 -9.16 34.59 -10.93
CA ASP A 239 -7.85 34.63 -11.58
C ASP A 239 -7.60 33.23 -12.21
N PRO A 240 -7.13 33.12 -13.47
CA PRO A 240 -6.79 31.84 -14.09
C PRO A 240 -5.76 30.98 -13.30
N LYS A 241 -4.97 31.59 -12.41
CA LYS A 241 -3.96 30.92 -11.57
C LYS A 241 -4.45 30.37 -10.25
N ILE A 242 -5.68 30.69 -9.85
CA ILE A 242 -6.27 30.24 -8.60
C ILE A 242 -7.48 29.34 -8.86
N ALA A 243 -7.69 28.36 -7.98
CA ALA A 243 -8.83 27.47 -8.02
C ALA A 243 -9.24 27.06 -6.61
N ALA A 244 -10.50 26.69 -6.43
CA ALA A 244 -10.99 26.25 -5.13
C ALA A 244 -12.07 25.16 -5.27
N HIS A 245 -12.07 24.20 -4.35
CA HIS A 245 -13.09 23.17 -4.22
C HIS A 245 -13.83 23.38 -2.90
N VAL A 246 -15.08 23.82 -2.96
CA VAL A 246 -15.95 23.89 -1.77
C VAL A 246 -16.53 22.51 -1.53
N VAL A 247 -16.15 21.89 -0.43
CA VAL A 247 -16.43 20.50 -0.07
C VAL A 247 -17.51 20.45 1.02
N VAL A 248 -18.58 19.70 0.76
CA VAL A 248 -19.65 19.39 1.73
C VAL A 248 -19.74 17.87 1.88
N MET A 249 -19.44 17.41 3.09
CA MET A 249 -19.42 16.00 3.52
C MET A 249 -19.49 15.96 5.05
N ASP A 250 -19.71 14.80 5.66
CA ASP A 250 -19.40 14.65 7.08
C ASP A 250 -17.88 14.49 7.29
N PHE A 251 -17.35 15.21 8.28
CA PHE A 251 -15.94 15.18 8.69
C PHE A 251 -15.75 14.45 10.04
N GLU A 252 -16.84 14.15 10.75
CA GLU A 252 -16.83 13.52 12.07
C GLU A 252 -17.12 12.01 11.92
N PRO A 253 -16.32 11.11 12.51
CA PRO A 253 -16.62 9.68 12.51
C PRO A 253 -17.81 9.41 13.46
N PRO A 254 -18.81 8.60 13.07
CA PRO A 254 -20.00 8.37 13.89
C PRO A 254 -19.62 7.74 15.23
N THR A 255 -20.08 8.36 16.31
CA THR A 255 -19.70 8.04 17.70
C THR A 255 -20.52 6.89 18.29
N GLY A 256 -21.66 6.57 17.67
CA GLY A 256 -22.54 5.47 18.04
C GLY A 256 -23.49 5.07 16.91
N PRO A 257 -24.31 4.02 17.09
CA PRO A 257 -25.23 3.53 16.05
C PRO A 257 -26.43 4.44 15.79
N ASP A 258 -26.82 5.25 16.78
CA ASP A 258 -27.95 6.20 16.66
C ASP A 258 -27.54 7.54 16.02
N ASP A 259 -26.24 7.80 15.93
CA ASP A 259 -25.63 9.03 15.42
C ASP A 259 -26.10 9.32 13.98
N ILE A 260 -26.33 10.58 13.64
CA ILE A 260 -26.91 11.00 12.35
C ILE A 260 -25.88 11.88 11.64
N PRO A 261 -25.21 11.37 10.59
CA PRO A 261 -24.17 12.13 9.89
C PRO A 261 -24.60 13.54 9.49
N GLN A 262 -23.77 14.53 9.78
CA GLN A 262 -24.08 15.97 9.59
C GLN A 262 -23.04 16.64 8.68
N PRO A 263 -23.46 17.33 7.60
CA PRO A 263 -22.54 17.98 6.68
C PRO A 263 -21.76 19.10 7.37
N GLY A 264 -20.44 18.95 7.44
CA GLY A 264 -19.52 20.06 7.62
C GLY A 264 -19.19 20.72 6.28
N ILE A 265 -18.28 21.71 6.32
CA ILE A 265 -17.81 22.39 5.11
C ILE A 265 -16.31 22.70 5.21
N ALA A 266 -15.62 22.51 4.09
CA ALA A 266 -14.24 22.91 3.89
C ALA A 266 -14.04 23.53 2.51
N ILE A 267 -12.95 24.25 2.30
CA ILE A 267 -12.49 24.70 0.99
C ILE A 267 -11.06 24.21 0.79
N ASN A 268 -10.82 23.40 -0.25
CA ASN A 268 -9.45 23.17 -0.71
C ASN A 268 -9.07 24.29 -1.67
N ILE A 269 -8.01 25.02 -1.39
CA ILE A 269 -7.52 26.11 -2.23
C ILE A 269 -6.28 25.71 -3.03
N PHE A 270 -6.10 26.36 -4.17
CA PHE A 270 -4.90 26.31 -5.02
C PHE A 270 -4.56 27.72 -5.49
N ASP A 271 -3.30 28.12 -5.34
CA ASP A 271 -2.77 29.38 -5.90
C ASP A 271 -1.35 29.17 -6.44
N SER A 272 -1.18 29.36 -7.76
CA SER A 272 0.10 29.22 -8.45
C SER A 272 0.96 30.50 -8.51
N HIS A 273 0.53 31.59 -7.88
CA HIS A 273 1.39 32.75 -7.57
C HIS A 273 2.16 32.55 -6.25
N GLY A 274 1.62 31.77 -5.31
CA GLY A 274 2.28 31.41 -4.04
C GLY A 274 1.59 31.96 -2.78
N ALA A 275 2.21 31.73 -1.61
CA ALA A 275 1.56 31.95 -0.31
C ALA A 275 1.17 33.41 0.00
N GLU A 276 1.96 34.38 -0.47
CA GLU A 276 1.68 35.82 -0.27
C GLU A 276 0.41 36.25 -1.01
N HIS A 277 0.28 35.89 -2.29
CA HIS A 277 -0.90 36.20 -3.10
C HIS A 277 -2.15 35.49 -2.58
N GLY A 278 -2.06 34.18 -2.31
CA GLY A 278 -3.19 33.38 -1.85
C GLY A 278 -3.75 33.79 -0.49
N ARG A 279 -2.99 34.53 0.32
CA ARG A 279 -3.42 35.09 1.61
C ARG A 279 -3.78 36.58 1.55
N SER A 280 -3.76 37.18 0.35
CA SER A 280 -4.14 38.58 0.11
C SER A 280 -5.62 38.74 -0.25
N GLU A 281 -6.08 40.00 -0.34
CA GLU A 281 -7.41 40.38 -0.84
C GLU A 281 -7.68 39.92 -2.29
N LEU A 282 -6.64 39.59 -3.06
CA LEU A 282 -6.74 39.05 -4.43
C LEU A 282 -6.87 37.52 -4.47
N GLY A 283 -6.59 36.85 -3.36
CA GLY A 283 -6.66 35.40 -3.20
C GLY A 283 -7.82 34.98 -2.28
N PHE A 284 -7.49 34.26 -1.21
CA PHE A 284 -8.44 33.60 -0.32
C PHE A 284 -8.54 34.25 1.07
N LYS A 285 -8.09 35.51 1.24
CA LYS A 285 -8.22 36.23 2.52
C LYS A 285 -9.66 36.24 3.06
N TRP A 286 -10.65 36.43 2.19
CA TRP A 286 -12.08 36.36 2.53
C TRP A 286 -12.49 35.04 3.21
N ALA A 287 -11.78 33.93 2.95
CA ALA A 287 -12.04 32.63 3.55
C ALA A 287 -11.27 32.44 4.86
N PHE A 288 -10.03 32.94 4.96
CA PHE A 288 -9.26 32.93 6.20
C PHE A 288 -9.86 33.83 7.29
N ASP A 289 -10.54 34.92 6.89
CA ASP A 289 -11.19 35.87 7.81
C ASP A 289 -12.55 35.39 8.37
N ILE A 290 -13.07 34.23 7.94
CA ILE A 290 -14.35 33.69 8.44
C ILE A 290 -14.18 33.18 9.87
N GLU A 291 -15.11 33.57 10.76
CA GLU A 291 -15.06 33.20 12.18
C GLU A 291 -14.99 31.66 12.37
N GLY A 292 -13.93 31.22 13.05
CA GLY A 292 -13.67 29.80 13.32
C GLY A 292 -13.00 29.02 12.17
N ALA A 293 -12.59 29.66 11.08
CA ALA A 293 -11.83 29.02 10.01
C ALA A 293 -10.50 28.42 10.54
N VAL A 294 -10.25 27.15 10.21
CA VAL A 294 -9.02 26.42 10.55
C VAL A 294 -8.18 26.25 9.28
N ASP A 295 -7.05 26.95 9.24
CA ASP A 295 -6.11 26.94 8.13
C ASP A 295 -5.15 25.72 8.19
N MET A 296 -5.21 24.86 7.18
CA MET A 296 -4.29 23.74 6.96
C MET A 296 -3.58 23.88 5.59
N THR A 297 -3.40 25.11 5.12
CA THR A 297 -2.77 25.42 3.82
C THR A 297 -1.26 25.66 3.99
N LYS A 298 -0.46 25.12 3.07
CA LYS A 298 1.01 25.23 3.08
C LYS A 298 1.57 25.40 1.67
N GLU A 299 2.82 25.86 1.58
CA GLU A 299 3.55 25.77 0.32
C GLU A 299 3.96 24.33 0.04
N MET A 300 3.77 23.88 -1.20
CA MET A 300 4.09 22.52 -1.64
C MET A 300 4.30 22.45 -3.15
N THR A 301 4.85 21.35 -3.65
CA THR A 301 4.86 21.01 -5.08
C THR A 301 3.46 20.63 -5.60
N ILE A 302 3.26 20.66 -6.92
CA ILE A 302 2.03 20.15 -7.54
C ILE A 302 1.81 18.65 -7.26
N ARG A 303 2.90 17.87 -7.16
CA ARG A 303 2.87 16.43 -6.88
C ARG A 303 2.41 16.16 -5.45
N GLU A 304 2.95 16.86 -4.45
CA GLU A 304 2.47 16.81 -3.07
C GLU A 304 0.99 17.20 -2.98
N PHE A 305 0.57 18.24 -3.71
CA PHE A 305 -0.81 18.71 -3.67
C PHE A 305 -1.79 17.70 -4.25
N ASN A 306 -1.50 17.11 -5.41
CA ASN A 306 -2.28 15.98 -5.94
C ASN A 306 -2.27 14.80 -4.96
N ASN A 307 -1.11 14.45 -4.39
CA ASN A 307 -0.97 13.35 -3.42
C ASN A 307 -1.76 13.55 -2.12
N SER A 308 -2.10 14.78 -1.72
CA SER A 308 -2.98 15.02 -0.57
C SER A 308 -4.34 14.29 -0.68
N THR A 309 -4.82 14.10 -1.92
CA THR A 309 -6.07 13.39 -2.21
C THR A 309 -5.92 11.86 -2.27
N ALA A 310 -4.71 11.31 -2.24
CA ALA A 310 -4.44 9.89 -2.47
C ALA A 310 -5.16 8.95 -1.46
N SER A 311 -5.42 9.45 -0.25
CA SER A 311 -6.19 8.77 0.79
C SER A 311 -7.62 8.40 0.35
N LEU A 312 -8.20 9.14 -0.61
CA LEU A 312 -9.51 8.82 -1.20
C LEU A 312 -9.50 7.48 -1.97
N ARG A 313 -8.35 6.89 -2.30
CA ARG A 313 -8.31 5.51 -2.83
C ARG A 313 -8.77 4.47 -1.80
N MET A 314 -8.70 4.78 -0.49
CA MET A 314 -9.18 3.88 0.58
C MET A 314 -10.69 3.62 0.54
N VAL A 315 -11.48 4.46 -0.13
CA VAL A 315 -12.93 4.27 -0.27
C VAL A 315 -13.34 3.68 -1.62
N ALA A 316 -12.39 3.37 -2.51
CA ALA A 316 -12.63 2.56 -3.70
C ALA A 316 -13.24 1.20 -3.32
N GLY A 317 -14.12 0.67 -4.16
CA GLY A 317 -14.85 -0.56 -3.85
C GLY A 317 -16.00 -0.38 -2.84
N SER A 318 -16.16 0.80 -2.24
CA SER A 318 -17.47 1.19 -1.67
C SER A 318 -18.48 1.39 -2.80
N THR A 319 -19.78 1.37 -2.49
CA THR A 319 -20.77 1.72 -3.51
C THR A 319 -20.76 3.24 -3.67
N ILE A 320 -20.10 3.70 -4.73
CA ILE A 320 -20.09 5.10 -5.17
C ILE A 320 -20.77 5.26 -6.53
N MET A 321 -21.71 6.20 -6.62
CA MET A 321 -22.16 6.81 -7.88
C MET A 321 -21.70 8.26 -7.95
N LEU A 322 -21.39 8.75 -9.14
CA LEU A 322 -20.89 10.10 -9.37
C LEU A 322 -21.55 10.69 -10.61
N THR A 323 -21.91 11.97 -10.54
CA THR A 323 -22.26 12.79 -11.71
C THR A 323 -21.63 14.18 -11.57
N SER A 324 -21.49 14.90 -12.67
CA SER A 324 -20.81 16.20 -12.72
C SER A 324 -21.57 17.26 -13.55
N PRO A 325 -22.71 17.77 -13.04
CA PRO A 325 -23.34 19.00 -13.52
C PRO A 325 -22.37 20.16 -13.76
N LEU A 326 -22.64 20.95 -14.80
CA LEU A 326 -22.02 22.26 -15.04
C LEU A 326 -22.94 23.34 -14.48
N ILE A 327 -22.37 24.31 -13.76
CA ILE A 327 -23.10 25.40 -13.10
C ILE A 327 -22.67 26.74 -13.71
N ASP A 328 -23.62 27.54 -14.17
CA ASP A 328 -23.34 28.90 -14.63
C ASP A 328 -22.94 29.77 -13.43
N ALA A 329 -21.88 30.59 -13.55
CA ALA A 329 -21.36 31.41 -12.45
C ALA A 329 -22.43 32.30 -11.80
N GLU A 330 -23.31 32.88 -12.61
CA GLU A 330 -24.46 33.69 -12.17
C GLU A 330 -25.50 32.90 -11.35
N SER A 331 -25.48 31.57 -11.41
CA SER A 331 -26.38 30.69 -10.65
C SER A 331 -25.84 30.31 -9.27
N ILE A 332 -24.63 30.75 -8.90
CA ILE A 332 -24.04 30.54 -7.57
C ILE A 332 -24.46 31.72 -6.69
N ASP A 333 -25.67 31.64 -6.15
CA ASP A 333 -26.23 32.60 -5.19
C ASP A 333 -25.77 32.32 -3.74
N PRO A 334 -25.98 33.27 -2.79
CA PRO A 334 -25.52 33.12 -1.41
C PRO A 334 -26.07 31.92 -0.63
N ASP A 335 -27.15 31.26 -1.07
CA ASP A 335 -27.70 30.07 -0.43
C ASP A 335 -27.32 28.76 -1.19
N PHE A 336 -26.46 28.82 -2.21
CA PHE A 336 -26.09 27.66 -3.03
C PHE A 336 -25.44 26.52 -2.22
N ILE A 337 -24.49 26.83 -1.34
CA ILE A 337 -23.81 25.80 -0.53
C ILE A 337 -24.73 25.31 0.60
N VAL A 338 -25.64 26.17 1.08
CA VAL A 338 -26.71 25.77 2.00
C VAL A 338 -27.58 24.69 1.35
N ARG A 339 -27.98 24.86 0.07
CA ARG A 339 -28.74 23.84 -0.67
C ARG A 339 -27.95 22.57 -0.97
N MET A 340 -26.61 22.62 -1.06
CA MET A 340 -25.77 21.41 -1.09
C MET A 340 -25.86 20.63 0.23
N ALA A 341 -25.80 21.31 1.37
CA ALA A 341 -25.97 20.69 2.69
C ALA A 341 -27.41 20.17 2.94
N GLU A 342 -28.43 20.90 2.48
CA GLU A 342 -29.82 20.44 2.51
C GLU A 342 -30.03 19.18 1.66
N PHE A 343 -29.43 19.10 0.47
CA PHE A 343 -29.47 17.88 -0.35
C PHE A 343 -28.73 16.71 0.31
N TYR A 344 -27.57 16.96 0.93
CA TYR A 344 -26.84 15.95 1.69
C TYR A 344 -27.74 15.36 2.81
N ASN A 345 -28.38 16.23 3.59
CA ASN A 345 -29.33 15.80 4.64
C ASN A 345 -30.50 14.98 4.06
N GLN A 346 -31.09 15.41 2.94
CA GLN A 346 -32.15 14.65 2.26
C GLN A 346 -31.67 13.25 1.79
N ALA A 347 -30.41 13.11 1.39
CA ALA A 347 -29.83 11.80 1.06
C ALA A 347 -29.66 10.92 2.32
N VAL A 348 -29.19 11.49 3.45
CA VAL A 348 -29.09 10.78 4.74
C VAL A 348 -30.47 10.39 5.31
N GLU A 349 -31.48 11.24 5.14
CA GLU A 349 -32.88 10.93 5.48
C GLU A 349 -33.46 9.82 4.60
N ALA A 350 -33.19 9.86 3.29
CA ALA A 350 -33.62 8.82 2.35
C ALA A 350 -32.94 7.47 2.61
N ASN A 351 -31.68 7.47 3.03
CA ASN A 351 -30.98 6.30 3.56
C ASN A 351 -29.76 6.70 4.42
N ARG A 352 -29.78 6.37 5.72
CA ARG A 352 -28.68 6.71 6.65
C ARG A 352 -27.30 6.24 6.19
N ALA A 353 -27.22 5.14 5.42
CA ALA A 353 -25.94 4.63 4.91
C ALA A 353 -25.23 5.60 3.96
N LEU A 354 -25.96 6.53 3.32
CA LEU A 354 -25.40 7.54 2.43
C LEU A 354 -24.61 8.62 3.19
N GLY A 355 -24.84 8.81 4.49
CA GLY A 355 -24.03 9.73 5.31
C GLY A 355 -22.61 9.24 5.55
N SER A 356 -22.35 7.93 5.42
CA SER A 356 -21.02 7.35 5.60
C SER A 356 -20.18 7.47 4.32
N GLY A 357 -19.76 8.69 4.01
CA GLY A 357 -18.74 9.00 3.00
C GLY A 357 -19.22 9.71 1.73
N SER A 358 -20.50 10.08 1.61
CA SER A 358 -20.95 10.91 0.49
C SER A 358 -20.23 12.27 0.48
N LEU A 359 -20.01 12.79 -0.72
CA LEU A 359 -19.16 13.95 -0.98
C LEU A 359 -19.78 14.81 -2.08
N LEU A 360 -20.08 16.07 -1.76
CA LEU A 360 -20.45 17.09 -2.75
C LEU A 360 -19.29 18.08 -2.89
N VAL A 361 -18.93 18.43 -4.12
CA VAL A 361 -17.86 19.39 -4.39
C VAL A 361 -18.30 20.41 -5.42
N LEU A 362 -18.30 21.69 -5.06
CA LEU A 362 -18.38 22.78 -6.03
C LEU A 362 -16.95 23.19 -6.41
N GLU A 363 -16.59 22.92 -7.65
CA GLU A 363 -15.30 23.31 -8.23
C GLU A 363 -15.40 24.71 -8.84
N ILE A 364 -14.74 25.67 -8.19
CA ILE A 364 -14.55 27.03 -8.66
C ILE A 364 -13.34 27.04 -9.60
N LEU A 365 -13.55 27.54 -10.83
CA LEU A 365 -12.66 27.38 -11.98
C LEU A 365 -12.31 28.74 -12.59
N GLY A 366 -11.11 28.89 -13.14
CA GLY A 366 -10.72 30.07 -13.93
C GLY A 366 -11.64 30.27 -15.13
N LYS A 367 -12.05 31.51 -15.43
CA LYS A 367 -13.06 31.85 -16.48
C LYS A 367 -12.79 31.22 -17.86
N ASN A 368 -11.53 30.95 -18.20
CA ASN A 368 -11.13 30.37 -19.48
C ASN A 368 -11.21 28.83 -19.55
N THR A 369 -11.40 28.14 -18.42
CA THR A 369 -11.28 26.67 -18.30
C THR A 369 -12.09 25.91 -19.37
N LEU A 370 -13.34 26.33 -19.60
CA LEU A 370 -14.27 25.69 -20.52
C LEU A 370 -14.45 26.43 -21.87
N THR A 371 -13.72 27.51 -22.12
CA THR A 371 -13.76 28.28 -23.39
C THR A 371 -12.45 28.19 -24.19
N SER A 372 -11.39 27.78 -23.50
CA SER A 372 -10.01 27.49 -23.93
C SER A 372 -9.81 26.69 -25.21
N ALA A 373 -10.79 25.88 -25.63
CA ALA A 373 -10.73 25.00 -26.80
C ALA A 373 -10.74 25.74 -28.16
N GLY A 374 -11.04 27.05 -28.19
CA GLY A 374 -11.04 27.86 -29.41
C GLY A 374 -12.30 27.76 -30.28
N GLY A 375 -13.34 27.03 -29.83
CA GLY A 375 -14.63 26.93 -30.50
C GLY A 375 -15.22 25.51 -30.50
N THR A 376 -16.50 25.40 -30.84
CA THR A 376 -17.24 24.11 -30.86
C THR A 376 -16.66 23.07 -31.81
N ALA A 377 -16.06 23.49 -32.92
CA ALA A 377 -15.62 22.61 -34.00
C ALA A 377 -14.30 21.86 -33.73
N LEU A 378 -13.53 22.27 -32.71
CA LEU A 378 -12.14 21.82 -32.50
C LEU A 378 -11.99 20.67 -31.49
N THR A 379 -13.03 20.37 -30.71
CA THR A 379 -13.10 19.22 -29.79
C THR A 379 -14.48 18.57 -29.87
N ALA A 380 -14.61 17.31 -29.47
CA ALA A 380 -15.87 16.57 -29.55
C ALA A 380 -16.97 17.14 -28.66
N TRP A 381 -16.63 17.44 -27.40
CA TRP A 381 -17.54 18.04 -26.42
C TRP A 381 -17.61 19.58 -26.60
N PRO A 382 -18.75 20.13 -27.05
CA PRO A 382 -18.87 21.55 -27.40
C PRO A 382 -19.01 22.44 -26.15
N ARG A 383 -17.88 22.88 -25.62
CA ARG A 383 -17.78 23.84 -24.50
C ARG A 383 -17.53 25.27 -25.02
N THR A 384 -18.35 26.23 -24.57
CA THR A 384 -18.46 27.57 -25.20
C THR A 384 -18.64 28.75 -24.25
N LYS A 385 -18.90 28.50 -22.95
CA LYS A 385 -19.11 29.53 -21.93
C LYS A 385 -18.37 29.18 -20.64
N PRO A 386 -18.00 30.17 -19.80
CA PRO A 386 -17.49 29.91 -18.45
C PRO A 386 -18.57 29.23 -17.61
N GLN A 387 -18.23 28.09 -17.01
CA GLN A 387 -19.07 27.37 -16.04
C GLN A 387 -18.16 26.72 -14.98
N HIS A 388 -18.75 26.39 -13.84
CA HIS A 388 -18.16 25.63 -12.75
C HIS A 388 -18.62 24.18 -12.81
N VAL A 389 -17.99 23.27 -12.06
CA VAL A 389 -18.43 21.86 -11.96
C VAL A 389 -18.98 21.63 -10.56
N LEU A 390 -20.16 21.03 -10.46
CA LEU A 390 -20.69 20.49 -9.21
C LEU A 390 -20.55 18.96 -9.28
N GLN A 391 -19.57 18.39 -8.59
CA GLN A 391 -19.46 16.95 -8.42
C GLN A 391 -20.39 16.47 -7.31
N LEU A 392 -21.11 15.38 -7.58
CA LEU A 392 -22.06 14.77 -6.65
C LEU A 392 -21.72 13.28 -6.51
N ALA A 393 -20.87 12.94 -5.54
CA ALA A 393 -20.46 11.58 -5.23
C ALA A 393 -21.31 11.03 -4.07
N MET A 394 -22.31 10.20 -4.39
CA MET A 394 -23.10 9.50 -3.38
C MET A 394 -22.41 8.17 -3.04
N MET A 395 -22.06 7.97 -1.78
CA MET A 395 -21.33 6.80 -1.30
C MET A 395 -22.07 6.10 -0.15
N HIS A 396 -21.98 4.77 -0.09
CA HIS A 396 -22.32 4.02 1.12
C HIS A 396 -21.34 2.86 1.40
N PRO A 397 -21.22 2.41 2.67
CA PRO A 397 -20.34 1.30 3.03
C PRO A 397 -20.77 -0.02 2.36
N PRO A 398 -19.84 -0.90 1.94
CA PRO A 398 -20.17 -2.20 1.34
C PRO A 398 -21.10 -3.04 2.24
N GLY A 399 -22.12 -3.68 1.68
CA GLY A 399 -23.11 -4.46 2.45
C GLY A 399 -24.09 -3.64 3.30
N ALA A 400 -24.18 -2.32 3.11
CA ALA A 400 -25.33 -1.56 3.60
C ALA A 400 -26.52 -1.70 2.63
N ASP A 401 -27.74 -1.76 3.17
CA ASP A 401 -28.98 -1.85 2.40
C ASP A 401 -29.33 -0.50 1.79
N CYS A 402 -28.78 -0.22 0.61
CA CYS A 402 -29.04 0.99 -0.17
C CYS A 402 -29.08 0.64 -1.67
N PRO A 403 -30.27 0.65 -2.32
CA PRO A 403 -30.41 0.19 -3.69
C PRO A 403 -29.85 1.22 -4.70
N PRO A 404 -29.12 0.79 -5.75
CA PRO A 404 -28.61 1.66 -6.81
C PRO A 404 -29.64 2.62 -7.42
N GLU A 405 -30.89 2.17 -7.55
CA GLU A 405 -32.00 2.93 -8.12
C GLU A 405 -32.40 4.14 -7.25
N LEU A 406 -32.26 4.04 -5.93
CA LEU A 406 -32.46 5.18 -5.01
C LEU A 406 -31.38 6.24 -5.24
N VAL A 407 -30.13 5.81 -5.33
CA VAL A 407 -28.98 6.71 -5.53
C VAL A 407 -29.08 7.42 -6.89
N SER A 408 -29.41 6.69 -7.96
CA SER A 408 -29.68 7.28 -9.28
C SER A 408 -30.85 8.28 -9.22
N GLY A 409 -31.94 7.92 -8.55
CA GLY A 409 -33.12 8.79 -8.39
C GLY A 409 -32.94 10.00 -7.47
N LEU A 410 -31.84 10.05 -6.70
CA LEU A 410 -31.39 11.24 -5.99
C LEU A 410 -30.51 12.10 -6.91
N LEU A 411 -29.52 11.49 -7.58
CA LEU A 411 -28.59 12.19 -8.49
C LEU A 411 -29.26 12.81 -9.72
N GLU A 412 -30.37 12.26 -10.20
CA GLU A 412 -31.19 12.87 -11.27
C GLU A 412 -31.79 14.23 -10.86
N LYS A 413 -32.14 14.39 -9.57
CA LYS A 413 -32.89 15.55 -9.05
C LYS A 413 -31.97 16.62 -8.45
N ALA A 414 -30.88 16.17 -7.81
CA ALA A 414 -29.90 17.00 -7.12
C ALA A 414 -29.49 18.29 -7.87
N PRO A 415 -29.21 18.28 -9.20
CA PRO A 415 -28.73 19.46 -9.91
C PRO A 415 -29.76 20.59 -9.92
N LYS A 416 -31.06 20.26 -10.00
CA LYS A 416 -32.15 21.24 -9.96
C LYS A 416 -32.58 21.64 -8.55
N GLN A 417 -32.32 20.80 -7.55
CA GLN A 417 -32.53 21.14 -6.14
C GLN A 417 -31.47 22.15 -5.68
N ILE A 418 -30.19 21.91 -6.02
CA ILE A 418 -29.07 22.77 -5.67
C ILE A 418 -29.03 24.02 -6.58
N CYS A 419 -29.29 23.87 -7.88
CA CYS A 419 -29.28 24.94 -8.86
C CYS A 419 -30.59 24.96 -9.69
N PRO A 420 -31.64 25.70 -9.27
CA PRO A 420 -32.93 25.73 -9.96
C PRO A 420 -32.88 26.15 -11.45
N ALA A 421 -31.82 26.85 -11.87
CA ALA A 421 -31.58 27.25 -13.26
C ALA A 421 -30.84 26.19 -14.12
N HIS A 422 -30.50 25.03 -13.56
CA HIS A 422 -29.73 23.97 -14.24
C HIS A 422 -30.48 23.34 -15.42
N LYS A 423 -29.81 23.22 -16.56
CA LYS A 423 -30.40 22.72 -17.82
C LYS A 423 -29.91 21.29 -18.11
N PRO A 424 -30.75 20.39 -18.67
CA PRO A 424 -30.38 18.98 -18.89
C PRO A 424 -29.17 18.74 -19.81
N ASN A 425 -28.74 19.73 -20.58
CA ASN A 425 -27.54 19.69 -21.43
C ASN A 425 -26.24 20.10 -20.70
N GLU A 426 -26.34 20.59 -19.45
CA GLU A 426 -25.22 21.19 -18.72
C GLU A 426 -24.56 20.14 -17.81
N TYR A 427 -23.85 19.20 -18.43
CA TYR A 427 -23.06 18.17 -17.76
C TYR A 427 -21.66 18.03 -18.38
N TRP A 428 -20.69 17.76 -17.52
CA TRP A 428 -19.36 17.30 -17.91
C TRP A 428 -19.46 15.84 -18.43
N PRO A 429 -18.74 15.45 -19.51
CA PRO A 429 -18.95 14.17 -20.18
C PRO A 429 -18.18 12.97 -19.58
N ALA A 430 -17.49 13.17 -18.46
CA ALA A 430 -17.10 12.08 -17.56
C ALA A 430 -18.23 11.78 -16.57
N PHE A 431 -18.36 10.52 -16.14
CA PHE A 431 -19.39 10.08 -15.19
C PHE A 431 -20.82 10.35 -15.69
N ILE A 432 -21.09 9.93 -16.93
CA ILE A 432 -22.43 9.94 -17.51
C ILE A 432 -23.20 8.70 -17.04
N GLU A 433 -24.43 8.90 -16.57
CA GLU A 433 -25.39 7.89 -16.11
C GLU A 433 -26.64 7.88 -17.01
N GLU A 434 -27.45 6.82 -16.96
CA GLU A 434 -28.51 6.54 -17.97
C GLU A 434 -29.61 7.61 -18.10
N PHE A 435 -29.79 8.49 -17.09
CA PHE A 435 -30.78 9.57 -17.11
C PHE A 435 -30.34 10.82 -17.90
N GLN A 436 -29.12 10.86 -18.43
CA GLN A 436 -28.56 12.00 -19.16
C GLN A 436 -28.60 11.81 -20.68
N ASP A 437 -28.98 12.86 -21.41
CA ASP A 437 -29.10 12.82 -22.86
C ASP A 437 -27.80 13.25 -23.56
N LEU A 438 -27.08 12.26 -24.10
CA LEU A 438 -25.85 12.47 -24.90
C LEU A 438 -26.06 13.44 -26.08
N SER A 439 -27.25 13.47 -26.69
CA SER A 439 -27.52 14.37 -27.82
C SER A 439 -27.63 15.83 -27.38
N GLN A 440 -27.96 16.07 -26.11
CA GLN A 440 -28.00 17.40 -25.51
C GLN A 440 -26.60 17.83 -25.03
N ILE A 441 -25.85 16.93 -24.39
CA ILE A 441 -24.47 17.20 -23.91
C ILE A 441 -23.49 17.45 -25.07
N PHE A 442 -23.58 16.65 -26.15
CA PHE A 442 -22.75 16.82 -27.34
C PHE A 442 -23.38 17.73 -28.41
N GLY A 443 -24.64 18.11 -28.27
CA GLY A 443 -25.31 19.15 -29.06
C GLY A 443 -25.03 19.06 -30.58
N PRO A 444 -24.61 20.15 -31.24
CA PRO A 444 -24.28 20.15 -32.68
C PRO A 444 -23.21 19.13 -33.10
N ASN A 445 -22.35 18.70 -32.18
CA ASN A 445 -21.28 17.74 -32.46
C ASN A 445 -21.76 16.28 -32.37
N TYR A 446 -22.94 16.01 -31.79
CA TYR A 446 -23.40 14.64 -31.49
C TYR A 446 -23.43 13.72 -32.71
N GLU A 447 -24.02 14.14 -33.84
CA GLU A 447 -24.10 13.28 -35.03
C GLU A 447 -22.75 13.09 -35.74
N ARG A 448 -21.84 14.08 -35.70
CA ARG A 448 -20.45 13.90 -36.17
C ARG A 448 -19.72 12.90 -35.27
N LEU A 449 -19.83 13.05 -33.95
CA LEU A 449 -19.23 12.14 -32.96
C LEU A 449 -19.75 10.72 -33.12
N ARG A 450 -21.07 10.56 -33.29
CA ARG A 450 -21.75 9.29 -33.57
C ARG A 450 -21.24 8.65 -34.86
N HIS A 451 -21.14 9.41 -35.96
CA HIS A 451 -20.59 8.90 -37.23
C HIS A 451 -19.15 8.41 -37.07
N VAL A 452 -18.28 9.18 -36.41
CA VAL A 452 -16.89 8.80 -36.15
C VAL A 452 -16.80 7.57 -35.25
N LYS A 453 -17.65 7.46 -34.21
CA LYS A 453 -17.76 6.24 -33.39
C LYS A 453 -18.20 5.03 -34.22
N THR A 454 -19.25 5.14 -35.03
CA THR A 454 -19.71 4.03 -35.89
C THR A 454 -18.64 3.56 -36.90
N LYS A 455 -17.69 4.43 -37.31
CA LYS A 455 -16.54 4.04 -38.15
C LYS A 455 -15.55 3.11 -37.43
N TYR A 456 -15.28 3.35 -36.14
CA TYR A 456 -14.26 2.63 -35.36
C TYR A 456 -14.83 1.68 -34.29
N ASP A 457 -16.15 1.68 -34.11
CA ASP A 457 -16.91 0.74 -33.28
C ASP A 457 -18.33 0.57 -33.89
N PRO A 458 -18.46 -0.26 -34.93
CA PRO A 458 -19.75 -0.53 -35.56
C PRO A 458 -20.65 -1.46 -34.71
N LYS A 459 -20.15 -2.05 -33.60
CA LYS A 459 -20.94 -2.92 -32.71
C LYS A 459 -21.49 -2.18 -31.47
N GLY A 460 -20.83 -1.13 -30.98
CA GLY A 460 -21.01 -0.62 -29.62
C GLY A 460 -21.66 0.76 -29.43
N PHE A 461 -22.12 1.46 -30.48
CA PHE A 461 -22.80 2.77 -30.31
C PHE A 461 -24.35 2.68 -30.36
N PRO A 462 -25.10 3.28 -29.41
CA PRO A 462 -26.56 3.24 -29.40
C PRO A 462 -27.20 3.97 -30.57
N SER A 463 -28.28 3.41 -31.11
CA SER A 463 -29.15 4.06 -32.09
C SER A 463 -30.27 4.85 -31.40
N CYS A 464 -30.59 6.03 -31.95
CA CYS A 464 -31.49 7.03 -31.36
C CYS A 464 -32.96 6.57 -31.12
N SER A 465 -33.31 5.31 -31.43
CA SER A 465 -34.66 4.76 -31.33
C SER A 465 -34.96 3.97 -30.05
N GLN A 466 -34.00 3.82 -29.11
CA GLN A 466 -34.18 2.96 -27.92
C GLN A 466 -34.62 3.67 -26.62
N ASN A 467 -34.55 5.01 -26.53
CA ASN A 467 -34.91 5.76 -25.31
C ASN A 467 -36.43 5.81 -24.98
N ARG A 468 -37.26 4.89 -25.50
CA ARG A 468 -38.70 4.76 -25.14
C ARG A 468 -39.17 3.29 -25.20
N ARG A 469 -40.00 2.91 -24.20
CA ARG A 469 -40.66 1.60 -23.93
C ARG A 469 -39.86 0.65 -23.02
N THR A 470 -40.44 0.01 -21.99
CA THR A 470 -41.79 0.12 -21.37
C THR A 470 -41.77 -0.52 -19.98
N HIS A 471 -42.60 -0.05 -19.04
CA HIS A 471 -42.96 -0.83 -17.84
C HIS A 471 -43.62 -2.17 -18.20
N ASN A 472 -43.46 -3.18 -17.34
CA ASN A 472 -44.48 -4.21 -17.13
C ASN A 472 -44.27 -4.87 -15.75
N ASN A 473 -45.28 -4.77 -14.87
CA ASN A 473 -45.24 -5.36 -13.51
C ASN A 473 -45.72 -6.82 -13.51
N SER A 474 -45.25 -7.59 -12.53
CA SER A 474 -45.90 -8.84 -12.09
C SER A 474 -45.94 -8.95 -10.55
N HIS A 475 -46.89 -8.23 -9.96
CA HIS A 475 -47.41 -8.41 -8.58
C HIS A 475 -48.21 -9.76 -8.49
N THR A 476 -48.62 -10.35 -7.35
CA THR A 476 -48.69 -10.06 -5.88
C THR A 476 -48.91 -11.45 -5.16
N PRO A 477 -49.28 -11.65 -3.85
CA PRO A 477 -49.86 -10.79 -2.78
C PRO A 477 -49.12 -10.94 -1.39
N PHE A 478 -49.62 -10.61 -0.17
CA PHE A 478 -50.94 -10.13 0.28
C PHE A 478 -50.97 -8.95 1.32
N PRO A 479 -51.27 -9.02 2.65
CA PRO A 479 -51.85 -7.84 3.35
C PRO A 479 -51.01 -7.35 4.58
N SER A 480 -51.38 -6.34 5.40
CA SER A 480 -52.70 -5.75 5.70
C SER A 480 -52.67 -4.34 6.36
N ILE A 481 -53.64 -3.46 6.03
CA ILE A 481 -54.43 -2.57 6.95
C ILE A 481 -53.67 -1.39 7.65
N THR A 482 -54.14 -0.13 7.73
CA THR A 482 -55.53 0.43 7.72
C THR A 482 -55.65 1.77 6.96
N MET A 483 -56.85 2.04 6.39
CA MET A 483 -57.58 3.33 6.20
C MET A 483 -56.86 4.71 6.29
N SER A 484 -57.18 5.73 5.49
CA SER A 484 -58.19 5.94 4.41
C SER A 484 -57.90 7.31 3.70
N ASN A 485 -58.71 7.97 2.85
CA ASN A 485 -60.12 7.84 2.45
C ASN A 485 -60.44 8.54 1.09
N LEU A 486 -61.69 8.38 0.62
CA LEU A 486 -62.43 9.16 -0.39
C LEU A 486 -61.90 9.23 -1.86
N ALA A 487 -62.80 8.85 -2.78
CA ALA A 487 -62.68 9.01 -4.23
C ALA A 487 -63.72 10.04 -4.75
N PRO A 488 -63.92 10.21 -6.08
CA PRO A 488 -64.91 9.34 -6.73
C PRO A 488 -64.71 9.00 -8.24
N SER A 489 -65.03 7.75 -8.61
CA SER A 489 -65.70 7.33 -9.89
C SER A 489 -64.96 7.50 -11.26
N ALA A 490 -65.34 6.84 -12.38
CA ALA A 490 -66.45 5.92 -12.67
C ALA A 490 -66.17 4.92 -13.85
N PHE A 491 -66.76 3.71 -13.81
CA PHE A 491 -67.07 2.78 -14.94
C PHE A 491 -65.93 2.20 -15.85
N ARG A 492 -66.16 1.19 -16.72
CA ARG A 492 -66.55 -0.24 -16.45
C ARG A 492 -66.44 -1.15 -17.72
N GLN A 493 -65.97 -2.40 -17.52
CA GLN A 493 -66.35 -3.68 -18.21
C GLN A 493 -66.27 -3.89 -19.76
N ALA A 494 -65.69 -5.05 -20.16
CA ALA A 494 -66.33 -6.16 -20.93
C ALA A 494 -65.61 -6.80 -22.19
N LEU A 495 -64.89 -7.92 -21.95
CA LEU A 495 -65.11 -9.29 -22.49
C LEU A 495 -65.16 -9.68 -24.02
N ARG A 496 -64.40 -10.76 -24.34
CA ARG A 496 -64.68 -11.92 -25.26
C ARG A 496 -64.75 -11.74 -26.80
N ALA A 497 -63.99 -12.54 -27.57
CA ALA A 497 -64.41 -13.85 -28.16
C ALA A 497 -63.35 -14.52 -29.09
N CYS A 498 -63.50 -15.84 -29.38
CA CYS A 498 -62.74 -16.66 -30.36
C CYS A 498 -63.63 -16.97 -31.60
N PRO A 499 -63.45 -18.02 -32.48
CA PRO A 499 -62.35 -18.99 -32.75
C PRO A 499 -62.12 -19.37 -34.27
N ARG A 500 -61.11 -20.23 -34.58
CA ARG A 500 -61.12 -21.42 -35.53
C ARG A 500 -59.66 -21.96 -35.74
N ARG A 501 -59.36 -23.27 -35.54
CA ARG A 501 -59.38 -24.46 -36.47
C ARG A 501 -58.42 -24.33 -37.69
N ARG A 502 -57.61 -25.32 -38.11
CA ARG A 502 -57.39 -26.74 -37.69
C ARG A 502 -56.08 -27.34 -38.32
N ALA A 503 -55.62 -28.49 -37.78
CA ALA A 503 -54.82 -29.58 -38.42
C ALA A 503 -53.26 -29.56 -38.50
N SER A 504 -52.72 -30.77 -38.27
CA SER A 504 -51.36 -31.37 -38.32
C SER A 504 -50.43 -30.98 -39.49
N VAL A 505 -49.08 -31.09 -39.42
CA VAL A 505 -48.22 -32.30 -39.20
C VAL A 505 -46.82 -31.94 -38.58
N ARG A 506 -46.06 -32.93 -38.09
CA ARG A 506 -44.65 -32.90 -37.56
C ARG A 506 -43.75 -33.88 -38.37
N PRO A 507 -42.38 -33.89 -38.29
CA PRO A 507 -41.49 -33.22 -37.32
C PRO A 507 -40.19 -32.53 -37.88
N ALA A 508 -39.44 -31.90 -36.96
CA ALA A 508 -37.97 -31.76 -36.87
C ALA A 508 -37.13 -31.06 -37.99
N VAL A 509 -36.71 -29.82 -37.73
CA VAL A 509 -35.30 -29.42 -37.44
C VAL A 509 -35.34 -28.23 -36.45
N PRO A 510 -34.52 -28.17 -35.38
CA PRO A 510 -34.47 -27.00 -34.50
C PRO A 510 -33.58 -25.88 -35.07
N ARG A 511 -34.17 -24.74 -35.42
CA ARG A 511 -33.42 -23.47 -35.50
C ARG A 511 -33.38 -22.86 -34.10
N ILE A 512 -32.19 -22.74 -33.52
CA ILE A 512 -31.97 -21.95 -32.30
C ILE A 512 -32.10 -20.47 -32.68
N ALA A 513 -32.95 -19.73 -31.98
CA ALA A 513 -33.05 -18.29 -32.13
C ALA A 513 -31.96 -17.62 -31.27
N ALA A 514 -31.20 -16.70 -31.84
CA ALA A 514 -30.16 -15.96 -31.12
C ALA A 514 -30.79 -15.01 -30.09
N THR A 515 -30.54 -15.26 -28.80
CA THR A 515 -30.95 -14.38 -27.70
C THR A 515 -29.85 -13.35 -27.42
N ALA A 516 -30.07 -12.10 -27.82
CA ALA A 516 -29.14 -11.01 -27.54
C ALA A 516 -29.00 -10.79 -26.01
N ALA A 517 -27.77 -10.85 -25.49
CA ALA A 517 -27.50 -10.80 -24.06
C ALA A 517 -27.39 -9.36 -23.53
N ARG A 518 -28.22 -9.01 -22.52
CA ARG A 518 -28.12 -7.77 -21.73
C ARG A 518 -27.20 -7.96 -20.50
N ARG A 519 -26.79 -6.85 -19.85
CA ARG A 519 -25.82 -6.84 -18.73
C ARG A 519 -26.20 -5.84 -17.63
N CYS A 520 -26.04 -6.23 -16.36
CA CYS A 520 -25.89 -5.43 -15.11
C CYS A 520 -25.50 -6.37 -13.92
N TYR A 521 -25.32 -5.84 -12.69
CA TYR A 521 -24.41 -6.31 -11.59
C TYR A 521 -25.13 -6.81 -10.29
N ALA A 522 -24.65 -6.91 -9.02
CA ALA A 522 -23.41 -6.54 -8.24
C ALA A 522 -23.29 -7.31 -6.88
N SER A 523 -22.10 -7.44 -6.22
CA SER A 523 -21.85 -7.88 -4.79
C SER A 523 -20.33 -8.07 -4.41
N GLU A 524 -19.79 -8.04 -3.16
CA GLU A 524 -20.25 -7.65 -1.78
C GLU A 524 -19.10 -7.46 -0.72
N SER A 525 -19.38 -6.83 0.45
CA SER A 525 -18.74 -6.96 1.82
C SER A 525 -17.33 -6.37 2.16
N LYS A 526 -16.95 -6.24 3.48
CA LYS A 526 -15.88 -5.37 4.11
C LYS A 526 -14.75 -6.09 4.92
N PRO A 527 -13.61 -5.44 5.39
CA PRO A 527 -13.45 -4.93 6.80
C PRO A 527 -12.43 -3.73 7.09
N THR A 528 -11.64 -3.72 8.22
CA THR A 528 -11.30 -2.54 9.12
C THR A 528 -9.79 -2.06 9.28
N ARG A 529 -9.42 -1.25 10.33
CA ARG A 529 -8.27 -0.28 10.42
C ARG A 529 -7.71 -0.03 11.87
N ALA A 530 -6.41 0.32 12.08
CA ALA A 530 -5.84 0.89 13.36
C ALA A 530 -4.37 1.46 13.24
N GLN A 531 -4.00 2.62 13.84
CA GLN A 531 -2.57 3.09 13.95
C GLN A 531 -2.21 4.26 14.95
N ALA A 532 -3.14 4.98 15.58
CA ALA A 532 -2.95 6.41 15.94
C ALA A 532 -2.20 6.80 17.26
N HIS A 533 -1.16 6.09 17.72
CA HIS A 533 -0.65 6.25 19.11
C HIS A 533 0.75 6.87 19.32
N VAL A 534 1.55 7.13 18.28
CA VAL A 534 3.00 7.38 18.44
C VAL A 534 3.39 8.87 18.50
N ASP A 535 2.66 9.75 17.81
CA ASP A 535 3.15 11.11 17.53
C ASP A 535 3.09 12.09 18.72
N LEU A 536 2.43 11.73 19.83
CA LEU A 536 2.26 12.63 20.98
C LEU A 536 3.50 12.82 21.85
N ASP A 537 4.35 11.79 22.01
CA ASP A 537 5.41 11.81 23.03
C ASP A 537 6.61 12.70 22.65
N VAL A 538 6.92 12.82 21.36
CA VAL A 538 8.07 13.61 20.85
C VAL A 538 7.87 15.11 21.13
N ASP A 539 6.65 15.59 20.95
CA ASP A 539 6.27 16.99 21.04
C ASP A 539 6.29 17.53 22.48
N VAL A 540 6.35 16.63 23.47
CA VAL A 540 6.47 16.93 24.92
C VAL A 540 7.94 17.10 25.34
N ALA A 541 8.84 16.28 24.79
CA ALA A 541 10.27 16.34 25.08
C ALA A 541 10.89 17.69 24.65
N ILE A 542 10.66 18.10 23.40
CA ILE A 542 11.21 19.33 22.82
C ILE A 542 10.83 20.58 23.65
N LYS A 543 9.56 20.68 24.07
CA LYS A 543 9.06 21.81 24.86
C LYS A 543 9.65 21.85 26.28
N THR A 544 10.08 20.71 26.80
CA THR A 544 10.70 20.61 28.13
C THR A 544 12.13 21.14 28.10
N GLY A 545 12.96 20.71 27.14
CA GLY A 545 14.35 21.17 27.00
C GLY A 545 14.46 22.69 26.77
N GLN A 546 13.64 23.24 25.86
CA GLN A 546 13.61 24.68 25.58
C GLN A 546 13.30 25.52 26.84
N LYS A 547 12.45 25.02 27.74
CA LYS A 547 12.08 25.73 28.96
C LYS A 547 13.26 25.82 29.94
N SER A 548 13.95 24.70 30.17
CA SER A 548 15.10 24.66 31.10
C SER A 548 16.27 25.53 30.64
N PHE A 549 16.52 25.64 29.32
CA PHE A 549 17.54 26.54 28.79
C PHE A 549 17.24 28.02 29.12
N VAL A 550 15.99 28.45 28.94
CA VAL A 550 15.56 29.84 29.25
C VAL A 550 15.59 30.11 30.75
N GLU A 551 15.19 29.13 31.58
CA GLU A 551 15.26 29.24 33.04
C GLU A 551 16.69 29.35 33.59
N GLN A 552 17.70 28.78 32.90
CA GLN A 552 19.10 28.84 33.32
C GLN A 552 19.88 30.05 32.75
N THR A 553 19.62 30.45 31.51
CA THR A 553 20.43 31.48 30.82
C THR A 553 19.78 32.87 30.78
N GLY A 554 18.46 32.96 30.94
CA GLY A 554 17.70 34.21 30.75
C GLY A 554 17.65 34.72 29.30
N ILE A 555 18.21 33.96 28.34
CA ILE A 555 18.29 34.30 26.91
C ILE A 555 17.47 33.26 26.13
N ARG A 556 16.83 33.66 25.03
CA ARG A 556 16.06 32.74 24.18
C ARG A 556 17.00 32.14 23.12
N PRO A 557 16.87 30.85 22.75
CA PRO A 557 17.81 30.16 21.84
C PRO A 557 18.13 30.92 20.54
N HIS A 558 17.14 31.60 19.97
CA HIS A 558 17.28 32.33 18.70
C HIS A 558 18.02 33.67 18.80
N ASP A 559 18.30 34.19 20.01
CA ASP A 559 18.98 35.47 20.22
C ASP A 559 20.53 35.32 20.31
N VAL A 560 21.07 34.11 20.05
CA VAL A 560 22.51 33.78 20.14
C VAL A 560 23.18 33.75 18.75
N ALA A 561 24.34 34.40 18.61
CA ALA A 561 25.15 34.42 17.38
C ALA A 561 26.61 34.02 17.66
N VAL A 562 27.19 33.20 16.76
CA VAL A 562 28.55 32.65 16.88
C VAL A 562 29.46 33.23 15.78
N PRO A 563 30.67 33.71 16.10
CA PRO A 563 31.64 34.10 15.07
C PRO A 563 32.25 32.85 14.38
N GLY A 564 32.03 32.70 13.07
CA GLY A 564 32.80 31.79 12.22
C GLY A 564 32.01 30.70 11.47
N THR A 565 30.76 30.43 11.83
CA THR A 565 29.93 29.39 11.20
C THR A 565 28.62 29.95 10.65
N ALA A 566 28.04 29.28 9.65
CA ALA A 566 26.77 29.67 9.01
C ALA A 566 25.53 29.04 9.67
N ALA A 567 25.63 28.63 10.94
CA ALA A 567 24.56 27.97 11.70
C ALA A 567 23.85 28.95 12.65
N SER A 568 22.55 28.75 12.87
CA SER A 568 21.77 29.50 13.86
C SER A 568 21.97 28.95 15.28
N GLY A 569 21.81 29.81 16.30
CA GLY A 569 22.05 29.49 17.71
C GLY A 569 21.22 28.34 18.31
N ASP A 570 20.18 27.88 17.62
CA ASP A 570 19.38 26.70 17.98
C ASP A 570 20.24 25.46 18.26
N GLY A 571 21.35 25.28 17.54
CA GLY A 571 22.24 24.11 17.66
C GLY A 571 23.05 24.03 18.96
N LEU A 572 23.08 25.09 19.77
CA LEU A 572 23.90 25.17 21.00
C LEU A 572 23.14 24.86 22.29
N THR A 573 21.81 24.76 22.24
CA THR A 573 20.98 24.67 23.47
C THR A 573 20.76 23.24 23.96
N ASP A 574 20.85 22.28 23.04
CA ASP A 574 20.93 20.83 23.26
C ASP A 574 21.32 20.17 21.93
N PRO A 575 22.42 19.40 21.83
CA PRO A 575 22.80 18.70 20.60
C PRO A 575 21.69 17.80 20.06
N SER A 576 20.95 17.13 20.96
CA SER A 576 19.81 16.27 20.63
C SER A 576 18.72 17.05 19.90
N SER A 577 18.44 18.29 20.30
CA SER A 577 17.45 19.17 19.66
C SER A 577 17.87 19.64 18.26
N GLY A 578 19.17 19.87 18.03
CA GLY A 578 19.72 20.19 16.71
C GLY A 578 19.62 19.00 15.75
N ILE A 579 20.04 17.82 16.23
CA ILE A 579 19.87 16.54 15.55
C ILE A 579 18.39 16.30 15.23
N LEU A 580 17.49 16.44 16.21
CA LEU A 580 16.04 16.29 16.02
C LEU A 580 15.48 17.29 15.01
N LYS A 581 15.94 18.54 14.92
CA LYS A 581 15.44 19.52 13.94
C LYS A 581 15.81 19.15 12.50
N GLN A 582 17.03 18.72 12.24
CA GLN A 582 17.42 18.23 10.91
C GLN A 582 16.79 16.85 10.63
N ALA A 583 16.76 15.97 11.63
CA ALA A 583 16.18 14.63 11.55
C ALA A 583 14.64 14.59 11.68
N THR A 584 13.91 15.71 11.79
CA THR A 584 12.43 15.73 11.68
C THR A 584 11.92 16.03 10.27
N VAL A 585 12.81 16.35 9.31
CA VAL A 585 12.47 16.38 7.89
C VAL A 585 12.32 14.94 7.37
N LEU A 586 11.18 14.30 7.68
CA LEU A 586 10.61 13.22 6.89
C LEU A 586 9.56 13.83 5.96
N GLU A 587 9.58 13.46 4.68
CA GLU A 587 8.43 13.69 3.81
C GLU A 587 7.21 12.95 4.39
N GLN A 588 6.18 13.70 4.81
CA GLN A 588 5.00 13.16 5.49
C GLN A 588 4.22 12.21 4.56
N GLY A 589 4.56 10.92 4.63
CA GLY A 589 3.93 9.85 3.85
C GLY A 589 4.87 8.69 3.49
N ASN A 590 6.18 8.92 3.44
CA ASN A 590 7.16 7.88 3.09
C ASN A 590 7.55 7.03 4.33
N ARG A 591 7.63 5.71 4.14
CA ARG A 591 8.08 4.76 5.19
C ARG A 591 9.61 4.60 5.11
N PRO A 592 10.30 4.41 6.26
CA PRO A 592 11.74 4.24 6.26
C PRO A 592 12.19 2.94 5.57
N ILE A 593 13.40 2.96 5.01
CA ILE A 593 14.05 1.79 4.39
C ILE A 593 14.24 0.70 5.45
N TYR A 594 13.82 -0.54 5.19
CA TYR A 594 13.83 -1.59 6.21
C TYR A 594 15.09 -2.47 6.17
N LEU A 595 16.08 -2.13 7.01
CA LEU A 595 17.32 -2.89 7.22
C LEU A 595 17.42 -3.47 8.64
N ASP A 596 16.32 -4.06 9.15
CA ASP A 596 16.30 -4.74 10.46
C ASP A 596 15.72 -6.17 10.37
N MET A 597 16.02 -6.87 9.27
CA MET A 597 15.49 -8.21 8.98
C MET A 597 15.80 -9.28 10.05
N GLN A 598 16.83 -9.08 10.90
CA GLN A 598 17.10 -9.97 12.03
C GLN A 598 16.14 -9.79 13.21
N ALA A 599 15.51 -8.62 13.40
CA ALA A 599 14.44 -8.48 14.37
C ALA A 599 13.16 -9.14 13.86
N THR A 600 12.75 -8.84 12.63
CA THR A 600 11.60 -9.47 12.00
C THR A 600 11.64 -9.34 10.48
N THR A 601 11.16 -10.34 9.74
CA THR A 601 10.89 -10.21 8.31
C THR A 601 9.44 -9.74 8.07
N PRO A 602 9.14 -9.09 6.93
CA PRO A 602 7.78 -9.06 6.40
C PRO A 602 7.34 -10.50 6.05
N THR A 603 6.03 -10.77 6.08
CA THR A 603 5.48 -12.03 5.57
C THR A 603 5.55 -12.02 4.04
N ASP A 604 6.03 -13.09 3.42
CA ASP A 604 6.02 -13.21 1.95
C ASP A 604 4.56 -13.27 1.43
N PRO A 605 4.20 -12.58 0.33
CA PRO A 605 2.82 -12.59 -0.18
C PRO A 605 2.25 -13.99 -0.42
N ARG A 606 3.08 -14.94 -0.88
CA ARG A 606 2.68 -16.34 -1.12
C ARG A 606 2.38 -17.08 0.18
N VAL A 607 3.10 -16.74 1.25
CA VAL A 607 2.82 -17.25 2.60
C VAL A 607 1.50 -16.68 3.11
N LEU A 608 1.26 -15.38 2.94
CA LEU A 608 0.00 -14.76 3.35
C LEU A 608 -1.20 -15.39 2.63
N ASP A 609 -1.12 -15.60 1.32
CA ASP A 609 -2.18 -16.29 0.56
C ASP A 609 -2.47 -17.68 1.13
N ALA A 610 -1.44 -18.52 1.32
CA ALA A 610 -1.60 -19.85 1.89
C ALA A 610 -2.21 -19.85 3.32
N MET A 611 -2.09 -18.74 4.07
CA MET A 611 -2.72 -18.59 5.39
C MET A 611 -4.22 -18.22 5.32
N LEU A 612 -4.64 -17.42 4.33
CA LEU A 612 -5.97 -16.80 4.29
C LEU A 612 -7.14 -17.80 4.31
N PRO A 613 -7.12 -18.93 3.57
CA PRO A 613 -8.20 -19.93 3.62
C PRO A 613 -8.51 -20.44 5.03
N PHE A 614 -7.49 -20.55 5.90
CA PHE A 614 -7.61 -21.08 7.26
C PHE A 614 -8.05 -20.03 8.30
N LEU A 615 -8.30 -18.79 7.87
CA LEU A 615 -8.90 -17.73 8.68
C LEU A 615 -10.41 -17.57 8.42
N THR A 616 -10.94 -18.11 7.32
CA THR A 616 -12.33 -17.86 6.87
C THR A 616 -13.11 -19.12 6.46
N GLY A 617 -12.53 -20.00 5.65
CA GLY A 617 -13.22 -21.18 5.10
C GLY A 617 -12.82 -22.51 5.76
N LEU A 618 -11.52 -22.70 6.02
CA LEU A 618 -10.92 -23.92 6.56
C LEU A 618 -10.53 -23.76 8.04
N TYR A 619 -11.37 -23.07 8.81
CA TYR A 619 -11.13 -22.65 10.20
C TYR A 619 -11.21 -23.79 11.26
N GLY A 620 -11.21 -25.04 10.83
CA GLY A 620 -11.42 -26.19 11.71
C GLY A 620 -10.29 -26.39 12.72
N ASN A 621 -10.63 -26.93 13.90
CA ASN A 621 -9.63 -27.37 14.86
C ASN A 621 -8.99 -28.70 14.37
N PRO A 622 -7.67 -28.77 14.14
CA PRO A 622 -7.00 -29.96 13.60
C PRO A 622 -7.03 -31.16 14.57
N HIS A 623 -7.45 -30.96 15.82
CA HIS A 623 -7.65 -32.04 16.80
C HIS A 623 -9.06 -32.65 16.74
N SER A 624 -9.99 -32.10 15.94
CA SER A 624 -11.37 -32.59 15.79
C SER A 624 -11.49 -33.77 14.81
N ARG A 625 -11.35 -35.00 15.33
CA ARG A 625 -11.33 -36.22 14.50
C ARG A 625 -12.68 -36.69 13.93
N THR A 626 -13.78 -35.98 14.17
CA THR A 626 -15.15 -36.46 13.86
C THR A 626 -15.82 -35.79 12.66
N HIS A 627 -15.21 -34.79 12.03
CA HIS A 627 -15.85 -34.03 10.95
C HIS A 627 -14.84 -33.42 9.95
N ALA A 628 -15.29 -33.15 8.72
CA ALA A 628 -14.48 -32.67 7.59
C ALA A 628 -13.53 -31.52 7.93
N TYR A 629 -14.05 -30.42 8.50
CA TYR A 629 -13.23 -29.25 8.89
C TYR A 629 -11.99 -29.60 9.74
N GLY A 630 -12.07 -30.63 10.60
CA GLY A 630 -10.94 -31.06 11.43
C GLY A 630 -9.94 -31.88 10.63
N TRP A 631 -10.39 -32.80 9.78
CA TRP A 631 -9.53 -33.58 8.87
C TRP A 631 -8.81 -32.70 7.84
N GLU A 632 -9.47 -31.65 7.35
CA GLU A 632 -8.93 -30.66 6.42
C GLU A 632 -7.81 -29.83 7.07
N ALA A 633 -8.07 -29.34 8.29
CA ALA A 633 -7.07 -28.62 9.09
C ALA A 633 -5.90 -29.51 9.53
N GLU A 634 -6.16 -30.77 9.91
CA GLU A 634 -5.13 -31.77 10.28
C GLU A 634 -4.22 -32.06 9.08
N LYS A 635 -4.81 -32.33 7.89
CA LYS A 635 -4.08 -32.56 6.64
C LYS A 635 -3.16 -31.38 6.28
N ALA A 636 -3.68 -30.15 6.33
CA ALA A 636 -2.90 -28.96 6.02
C ALA A 636 -1.76 -28.73 7.04
N THR A 637 -2.04 -28.96 8.33
CA THR A 637 -1.06 -28.84 9.42
C THR A 637 0.08 -29.85 9.28
N GLU A 638 -0.21 -31.11 8.93
CA GLU A 638 0.85 -32.11 8.69
C GLU A 638 1.60 -31.88 7.37
N GLN A 639 0.93 -31.40 6.30
CA GLN A 639 1.64 -30.97 5.07
C GLN A 639 2.63 -29.83 5.36
N ALA A 640 2.20 -28.85 6.15
CA ALA A 640 3.08 -27.76 6.59
C ALA A 640 4.27 -28.29 7.41
N ARG A 641 4.01 -29.26 8.30
CA ARG A 641 5.05 -29.97 9.07
C ARG A 641 6.05 -30.71 8.18
N GLU A 642 5.60 -31.30 7.07
CA GLU A 642 6.51 -31.89 6.08
C GLU A 642 7.43 -30.85 5.44
N HIS A 643 6.94 -29.66 5.10
CA HIS A 643 7.77 -28.60 4.49
C HIS A 643 8.84 -28.09 5.46
N VAL A 644 8.51 -27.89 6.74
CA VAL A 644 9.50 -27.59 7.79
C VAL A 644 10.55 -28.70 7.89
N ALA A 645 10.14 -29.97 7.91
CA ALA A 645 11.05 -31.10 8.02
C ALA A 645 11.99 -31.23 6.80
N LYS A 646 11.44 -31.05 5.59
CA LYS A 646 12.16 -31.11 4.31
C LYS A 646 13.20 -30.00 4.17
N LEU A 647 13.05 -28.86 4.83
CA LEU A 647 14.04 -27.78 4.81
C LEU A 647 15.30 -28.10 5.63
N ILE A 648 15.19 -28.90 6.69
CA ILE A 648 16.29 -29.18 7.65
C ILE A 648 16.81 -30.63 7.65
N GLY A 649 16.34 -31.47 6.73
CA GLY A 649 16.72 -32.90 6.65
C GLY A 649 16.05 -33.84 7.67
N ALA A 650 14.94 -33.43 8.29
CA ALA A 650 14.27 -34.19 9.38
C ALA A 650 13.13 -35.12 8.93
N ASP A 651 12.74 -36.08 9.78
CA ASP A 651 11.43 -36.76 9.69
C ASP A 651 10.34 -35.81 10.23
N PRO A 652 9.17 -35.63 9.56
CA PRO A 652 8.07 -34.79 10.07
C PRO A 652 7.63 -35.12 11.50
N LYS A 653 7.81 -36.37 11.96
CA LYS A 653 7.50 -36.80 13.33
C LYS A 653 8.49 -36.29 14.38
N GLU A 654 9.59 -35.67 13.96
CA GLU A 654 10.58 -34.98 14.80
C GLU A 654 10.28 -33.47 14.93
N ILE A 655 9.44 -32.89 14.07
CA ILE A 655 9.03 -31.48 14.14
C ILE A 655 7.86 -31.28 15.09
N ILE A 656 8.02 -30.40 16.07
CA ILE A 656 7.01 -29.93 17.02
C ILE A 656 6.73 -28.45 16.76
N PHE A 657 5.48 -28.03 16.66
CA PHE A 657 5.10 -26.62 16.54
C PHE A 657 5.08 -25.91 17.91
N THR A 658 5.55 -24.67 17.91
CA THR A 658 5.67 -23.79 19.09
C THR A 658 5.20 -22.37 18.72
N SER A 659 5.08 -21.45 19.67
CA SER A 659 4.77 -20.03 19.38
C SER A 659 5.95 -19.22 18.82
N GLY A 660 7.15 -19.82 18.71
CA GLY A 660 8.35 -19.15 18.23
C GLY A 660 9.62 -19.77 18.81
N ALA A 661 10.79 -19.36 18.30
CA ALA A 661 12.07 -19.86 18.78
C ALA A 661 12.30 -19.63 20.29
N THR A 662 11.75 -18.56 20.88
CA THR A 662 11.77 -18.34 22.34
C THR A 662 11.13 -19.50 23.12
N GLU A 663 10.01 -20.04 22.65
CA GLU A 663 9.39 -21.22 23.25
C GLU A 663 10.20 -22.48 22.94
N SER A 664 10.69 -22.65 21.71
CA SER A 664 11.52 -23.80 21.31
C SER A 664 12.84 -23.90 22.11
N ASN A 665 13.51 -22.78 22.38
CA ASN A 665 14.72 -22.70 23.21
C ASN A 665 14.39 -23.06 24.66
N ASN A 666 13.34 -22.47 25.25
CA ASN A 666 12.89 -22.81 26.61
C ASN A 666 12.54 -24.31 26.73
N MET A 667 11.80 -24.84 25.75
CA MET A 667 11.39 -26.24 25.65
C MET A 667 12.60 -27.17 25.55
N SER A 668 13.58 -26.84 24.72
CA SER A 668 14.79 -27.64 24.54
C SER A 668 15.66 -27.64 25.79
N ILE A 669 15.98 -26.45 26.30
CA ILE A 669 16.92 -26.26 27.41
C ILE A 669 16.32 -26.78 28.72
N LYS A 670 15.17 -26.24 29.13
CA LYS A 670 14.52 -26.60 30.39
C LYS A 670 13.96 -28.03 30.32
N GLY A 671 13.44 -28.45 29.17
CA GLY A 671 12.90 -29.80 29.00
C GLY A 671 13.96 -30.90 29.09
N VAL A 672 15.11 -30.75 28.44
CA VAL A 672 16.22 -31.74 28.55
C VAL A 672 16.83 -31.70 29.95
N ALA A 673 17.10 -30.51 30.50
CA ALA A 673 17.66 -30.34 31.84
C ALA A 673 16.77 -31.02 32.90
N LYS A 674 15.47 -30.73 32.93
CA LYS A 674 14.53 -31.33 33.89
C LYS A 674 14.35 -32.83 33.68
N PHE A 675 14.27 -33.30 32.43
CA PHE A 675 14.08 -34.73 32.16
C PHE A 675 15.23 -35.60 32.68
N PHE A 676 16.49 -35.22 32.42
CA PHE A 676 17.66 -36.00 32.86
C PHE A 676 18.12 -35.64 34.28
N GLY A 677 17.93 -34.38 34.70
CA GLY A 677 18.23 -33.86 36.03
C GLY A 677 17.41 -34.52 37.16
N ARG A 678 16.23 -35.08 36.85
CA ARG A 678 15.44 -35.96 37.76
C ARG A 678 16.26 -37.08 38.42
N SER A 679 17.33 -37.54 37.79
CA SER A 679 18.22 -38.58 38.31
C SER A 679 19.28 -38.06 39.31
N GLY A 680 19.40 -36.75 39.48
CA GLY A 680 20.49 -36.07 40.20
C GLY A 680 21.83 -36.04 39.45
N LYS A 681 22.05 -36.94 38.49
CA LYS A 681 23.38 -37.20 37.86
C LYS A 681 23.71 -36.34 36.63
N LYS A 682 22.76 -35.56 36.13
CA LYS A 682 22.91 -34.75 34.92
C LYS A 682 22.43 -33.33 35.19
N LYS A 683 23.28 -32.55 35.86
CA LYS A 683 22.98 -31.21 36.38
C LYS A 683 23.85 -30.07 35.80
N HIS A 684 24.78 -30.37 34.89
CA HIS A 684 25.58 -29.35 34.21
C HIS A 684 25.05 -29.05 32.80
N LEU A 685 25.05 -27.78 32.39
CA LEU A 685 24.79 -27.33 31.01
C LEU A 685 25.97 -26.46 30.53
N ILE A 686 26.19 -26.44 29.21
CA ILE A 686 27.17 -25.55 28.58
C ILE A 686 26.46 -24.70 27.55
N THR A 687 26.78 -23.40 27.52
CA THR A 687 26.23 -22.44 26.56
C THR A 687 27.26 -21.36 26.23
N THR A 688 27.03 -20.48 25.26
CA THR A 688 27.94 -19.35 24.98
C THR A 688 27.48 -18.08 25.68
N GLN A 689 28.39 -17.12 25.89
CA GLN A 689 28.04 -15.78 26.35
C GLN A 689 27.27 -14.95 25.30
N THR A 690 27.37 -15.33 24.02
CA THR A 690 26.78 -14.62 22.89
C THR A 690 25.41 -15.17 22.45
N GLU A 691 24.85 -16.16 23.14
CA GLU A 691 23.51 -16.68 22.83
C GLU A 691 22.42 -15.60 23.01
N HIS A 692 21.34 -15.71 22.22
CA HIS A 692 20.16 -14.87 22.38
C HIS A 692 19.58 -14.97 23.80
N LYS A 693 19.10 -13.85 24.37
CA LYS A 693 18.60 -13.73 25.77
C LYS A 693 17.72 -14.90 26.23
N CYS A 694 16.79 -15.39 25.42
CA CYS A 694 15.90 -16.50 25.84
C CYS A 694 16.61 -17.86 26.08
N VAL A 695 17.84 -18.04 25.60
CA VAL A 695 18.76 -19.12 25.99
C VAL A 695 19.43 -18.79 27.32
N LEU A 696 20.08 -17.61 27.42
CA LEU A 696 20.78 -17.16 28.63
C LEU A 696 19.87 -17.13 29.86
N ASP A 697 18.66 -16.58 29.74
CA ASP A 697 17.67 -16.49 30.82
C ASP A 697 16.99 -17.84 31.09
N SER A 698 16.99 -18.77 30.13
CA SER A 698 16.63 -20.17 30.40
C SER A 698 17.69 -20.88 31.22
N CYS A 699 18.97 -20.59 30.99
CA CYS A 699 20.10 -21.10 31.75
C CYS A 699 20.16 -20.49 33.17
N ARG A 700 20.04 -19.16 33.32
CA ARG A 700 19.95 -18.47 34.61
C ARG A 700 18.85 -19.06 35.50
N HIS A 701 17.64 -19.20 34.94
CA HIS A 701 16.51 -19.82 35.65
C HIS A 701 16.76 -21.28 36.08
N LEU A 702 17.59 -22.03 35.34
CA LEU A 702 18.02 -23.37 35.77
C LEU A 702 19.09 -23.31 36.87
N GLN A 703 19.91 -22.26 36.93
CA GLN A 703 20.84 -22.04 38.05
C GLN A 703 20.07 -21.78 39.35
N ASP A 704 18.96 -21.04 39.30
CA ASP A 704 18.03 -20.86 40.43
C ASP A 704 17.41 -22.20 40.88
N GLU A 705 17.16 -23.13 39.94
CA GLU A 705 16.75 -24.53 40.22
C GLU A 705 17.92 -25.46 40.63
N GLY A 706 19.12 -24.90 40.83
CA GLY A 706 20.32 -25.62 41.26
C GLY A 706 20.93 -26.52 40.19
N PHE A 707 20.87 -26.13 38.92
CA PHE A 707 21.77 -26.64 37.88
C PHE A 707 23.04 -25.78 37.83
N GLU A 708 24.11 -26.35 37.29
CA GLU A 708 25.35 -25.63 37.01
C GLU A 708 25.39 -25.26 35.51
N VAL A 709 25.81 -24.04 35.17
CA VAL A 709 25.94 -23.59 33.77
C VAL A 709 27.31 -22.99 33.52
N THR A 710 28.04 -23.55 32.55
CA THR A 710 29.25 -22.92 31.98
C THR A 710 28.84 -22.01 30.83
N TYR A 711 29.12 -20.71 30.93
CA TYR A 711 28.98 -19.74 29.85
C TYR A 711 30.34 -19.53 29.16
N LEU A 712 30.58 -20.27 28.08
CA LEU A 712 31.83 -20.20 27.31
C LEU A 712 32.04 -18.79 26.75
N PRO A 713 33.26 -18.22 26.87
CA PRO A 713 33.63 -17.04 26.12
C PRO A 713 33.70 -17.35 24.62
N VAL A 714 33.76 -16.29 23.82
CA VAL A 714 34.10 -16.36 22.40
C VAL A 714 35.47 -15.73 22.15
N GLN A 715 36.05 -16.03 21.00
CA GLN A 715 37.16 -15.25 20.43
C GLN A 715 36.63 -13.87 19.98
N SER A 716 37.51 -12.90 19.73
CA SER A 716 37.13 -11.54 19.31
C SER A 716 36.44 -11.45 17.95
N ASN A 717 36.47 -12.52 17.15
CA ASN A 717 35.66 -12.68 15.93
C ASN A 717 34.28 -13.36 16.18
N GLY A 718 33.92 -13.62 17.44
CA GLY A 718 32.66 -14.25 17.84
C GLY A 718 32.61 -15.78 17.74
N LEU A 719 33.68 -16.45 17.28
CA LEU A 719 33.72 -17.93 17.24
C LEU A 719 34.06 -18.54 18.61
N ILE A 720 33.51 -19.72 18.91
CA ILE A 720 33.95 -20.49 20.08
C ILE A 720 35.29 -21.19 19.86
N SER A 721 36.03 -21.43 20.93
CA SER A 721 37.08 -22.46 20.94
C SER A 721 36.45 -23.84 21.10
N LEU A 722 36.63 -24.72 20.11
CA LEU A 722 36.23 -26.14 20.20
C LEU A 722 36.97 -26.88 21.32
N LYS A 723 38.20 -26.45 21.66
CA LYS A 723 38.98 -27.01 22.76
C LYS A 723 38.35 -26.65 24.10
N ASP A 724 37.98 -25.39 24.29
CA ASP A 724 37.41 -24.91 25.56
C ASP A 724 36.03 -25.55 25.80
N LEU A 725 35.27 -25.80 24.73
CA LEU A 725 34.07 -26.64 24.76
C LEU A 725 34.39 -28.09 25.14
N GLU A 726 35.44 -28.71 24.59
CA GLU A 726 35.84 -30.08 24.97
C GLU A 726 36.27 -30.18 26.43
N ASP A 727 37.10 -29.24 26.90
CA ASP A 727 37.59 -29.15 28.29
C ASP A 727 36.44 -28.86 29.28
N ALA A 728 35.38 -28.15 28.85
CA ALA A 728 34.18 -27.91 29.66
C ALA A 728 33.22 -29.13 29.74
N ILE A 729 33.30 -30.11 28.84
CA ILE A 729 32.39 -31.27 28.82
C ILE A 729 32.76 -32.29 29.91
N ARG A 730 32.07 -32.16 31.05
CA ARG A 730 32.15 -33.08 32.22
C ARG A 730 31.12 -34.22 32.15
N PRO A 731 31.30 -35.35 32.88
CA PRO A 731 30.34 -36.46 32.91
C PRO A 731 28.91 -36.08 33.29
N GLU A 732 28.74 -35.02 34.08
CA GLU A 732 27.46 -34.48 34.59
C GLU A 732 26.73 -33.61 33.54
N THR A 733 27.37 -33.32 32.40
CA THR A 733 26.83 -32.43 31.36
C THR A 733 25.63 -33.06 30.68
N ALA A 734 24.46 -32.43 30.78
CA ALA A 734 23.21 -32.86 30.15
C ALA A 734 23.10 -32.37 28.70
N LEU A 735 23.40 -31.08 28.49
CA LEU A 735 23.13 -30.35 27.26
C LEU A 735 24.23 -29.34 26.95
N VAL A 736 24.62 -29.26 25.68
CA VAL A 736 25.31 -28.12 25.07
C VAL A 736 24.28 -27.33 24.27
N SER A 737 24.23 -26.01 24.45
CA SER A 737 23.36 -25.09 23.68
C SER A 737 24.21 -24.00 23.03
N ILE A 738 24.39 -24.08 21.70
CA ILE A 738 25.18 -23.11 20.94
C ILE A 738 24.45 -22.77 19.64
N MET A 739 24.13 -21.49 19.42
CA MET A 739 23.34 -21.03 18.28
C MET A 739 24.09 -21.18 16.94
N THR A 740 23.35 -21.43 15.85
CA THR A 740 23.92 -21.67 14.52
C THR A 740 24.43 -20.38 13.88
N VAL A 741 23.66 -19.29 13.98
CA VAL A 741 23.97 -17.95 13.44
C VAL A 741 23.59 -16.91 14.48
N ASN A 742 24.53 -16.05 14.88
CA ASN A 742 24.27 -15.01 15.87
C ASN A 742 23.36 -13.89 15.32
N ASN A 743 22.45 -13.38 16.15
CA ASN A 743 21.44 -12.38 15.76
C ASN A 743 21.89 -10.90 15.83
N GLU A 744 23.10 -10.61 16.33
CA GLU A 744 23.66 -9.26 16.42
C GLU A 744 24.82 -9.09 15.44
N ILE A 745 25.74 -10.06 15.37
CA ILE A 745 26.96 -10.01 14.54
C ILE A 745 26.98 -10.99 13.35
N GLY A 746 25.94 -11.82 13.16
CA GLY A 746 25.83 -12.70 11.97
C GLY A 746 26.80 -13.89 11.89
N VAL A 747 27.72 -14.03 12.84
CA VAL A 747 28.72 -15.10 12.89
C VAL A 747 28.08 -16.49 12.93
N ILE A 748 28.63 -17.41 12.14
CA ILE A 748 28.21 -18.80 11.99
C ILE A 748 29.13 -19.72 12.80
N GLN A 749 28.60 -20.41 13.79
CA GLN A 749 29.38 -21.33 14.63
C GLN A 749 29.69 -22.66 13.89
N PRO A 750 30.76 -23.40 14.26
CA PRO A 750 31.10 -24.70 13.68
C PRO A 750 30.17 -25.82 14.18
N VAL A 751 28.88 -25.74 13.83
CA VAL A 751 27.80 -26.59 14.37
C VAL A 751 28.00 -28.08 14.08
N LYS A 752 28.63 -28.44 12.95
CA LYS A 752 28.91 -29.83 12.58
C LYS A 752 29.99 -30.46 13.48
N GLU A 753 31.02 -29.69 13.77
CA GLU A 753 32.14 -30.05 14.64
C GLU A 753 31.68 -30.13 16.10
N ILE A 754 30.90 -29.14 16.56
CA ILE A 754 30.23 -29.13 17.87
C ILE A 754 29.36 -30.37 18.04
N GLY A 755 28.52 -30.69 17.06
CA GLY A 755 27.64 -31.85 17.11
C GLY A 755 28.39 -33.18 17.12
N ALA A 756 29.49 -33.30 16.36
CA ALA A 756 30.36 -34.47 16.39
C ALA A 756 31.04 -34.66 17.76
N LEU A 757 31.51 -33.58 18.38
CA LEU A 757 32.07 -33.57 19.73
C LEU A 757 31.03 -33.96 20.79
N CYS A 758 29.84 -33.34 20.76
CA CYS A 758 28.74 -33.69 21.68
C CYS A 758 28.33 -35.16 21.53
N ARG A 759 28.25 -35.66 20.29
CA ARG A 759 27.90 -37.05 19.98
C ARG A 759 28.94 -38.04 20.50
N SER A 760 30.24 -37.76 20.37
CA SER A 760 31.31 -38.63 20.88
C SER A 760 31.33 -38.68 22.40
N LYS A 761 31.13 -37.53 23.07
CA LYS A 761 31.03 -37.39 24.54
C LYS A 761 29.69 -37.86 25.12
N LYS A 762 28.70 -38.19 24.28
CA LYS A 762 27.33 -38.61 24.63
C LYS A 762 26.56 -37.54 25.44
N VAL A 763 26.72 -36.29 25.05
CA VAL A 763 25.96 -35.13 25.55
C VAL A 763 24.95 -34.71 24.48
N PHE A 764 23.77 -34.22 24.87
CA PHE A 764 22.80 -33.70 23.90
C PHE A 764 23.25 -32.36 23.34
N PHE A 765 22.98 -32.11 22.06
CA PHE A 765 23.26 -30.83 21.41
C PHE A 765 21.98 -30.10 20.96
N HIS A 766 21.74 -28.92 21.53
CA HIS A 766 20.75 -27.95 21.07
C HIS A 766 21.44 -26.83 20.27
N THR A 767 20.81 -26.38 19.18
CA THR A 767 21.22 -25.15 18.49
C THR A 767 20.01 -24.26 18.19
N ASP A 768 20.09 -22.99 18.56
CA ASP A 768 19.15 -21.99 18.04
C ASP A 768 19.52 -21.66 16.59
N ALA A 769 18.66 -22.07 15.66
CA ALA A 769 18.82 -21.86 14.24
C ALA A 769 17.82 -20.84 13.69
N ALA A 770 17.18 -20.03 14.53
CA ALA A 770 16.17 -19.05 14.13
C ALA A 770 16.69 -18.03 13.10
N GLN A 771 17.98 -17.69 13.12
CA GLN A 771 18.61 -16.87 12.09
C GLN A 771 19.18 -17.68 10.91
N ALA A 772 19.44 -18.97 11.07
CA ALA A 772 20.13 -19.82 10.09
C ALA A 772 19.19 -20.52 9.09
N VAL A 773 18.09 -21.10 9.59
CA VAL A 773 17.12 -21.83 8.76
C VAL A 773 16.61 -20.92 7.64
N GLY A 774 16.50 -21.49 6.44
CA GLY A 774 16.04 -20.78 5.25
C GLY A 774 17.05 -19.79 4.63
N LYS A 775 18.23 -19.62 5.22
CA LYS A 775 19.25 -18.65 4.75
C LYS A 775 20.62 -19.29 4.47
N ILE A 776 20.97 -20.32 5.24
CA ILE A 776 22.07 -21.22 4.94
C ILE A 776 21.55 -22.67 4.89
N PRO A 777 22.25 -23.60 4.21
CA PRO A 777 21.92 -25.02 4.28
C PRO A 777 21.95 -25.52 5.73
N VAL A 778 20.93 -26.28 6.12
CA VAL A 778 20.80 -26.92 7.44
C VAL A 778 20.48 -28.39 7.21
N ASP A 779 21.29 -29.30 7.73
CA ASP A 779 20.93 -30.73 7.85
C ASP A 779 21.21 -31.21 9.27
N VAL A 780 20.14 -31.52 10.00
CA VAL A 780 20.23 -31.95 11.41
C VAL A 780 21.01 -33.25 11.59
N ASN A 781 21.05 -34.13 10.59
CA ASN A 781 21.73 -35.44 10.65
C ASN A 781 23.21 -35.31 10.34
N GLU A 782 23.58 -34.55 9.30
CA GLU A 782 24.99 -34.24 9.02
C GLU A 782 25.62 -33.54 10.23
N TRP A 783 24.92 -32.57 10.82
CA TRP A 783 25.38 -31.81 11.97
C TRP A 783 25.24 -32.54 13.30
N ASN A 784 24.75 -33.78 13.32
CA ASN A 784 24.52 -34.58 14.54
C ASN A 784 23.63 -33.91 15.61
N VAL A 785 22.89 -32.86 15.28
CA VAL A 785 22.07 -32.06 16.22
C VAL A 785 20.96 -32.90 16.84
N ASP A 786 20.71 -32.73 18.15
CA ASP A 786 19.65 -33.44 18.89
C ASP A 786 18.35 -32.61 19.01
N LEU A 787 18.48 -31.27 19.18
CA LEU A 787 17.36 -30.33 19.23
C LEU A 787 17.69 -29.06 18.42
N LEU A 788 16.72 -28.50 17.69
CA LEU A 788 16.93 -27.28 16.89
C LEU A 788 15.70 -26.37 16.89
N SER A 789 15.91 -25.08 17.17
CA SER A 789 14.84 -24.06 17.23
C SER A 789 14.68 -23.28 15.92
N ILE A 790 13.42 -23.02 15.54
CA ILE A 790 13.01 -22.33 14.31
C ILE A 790 11.97 -21.25 14.64
N SER A 791 12.02 -20.09 13.97
CA SER A 791 11.00 -19.04 14.07
C SER A 791 10.49 -18.63 12.68
N GLY A 792 9.17 -18.56 12.49
CA GLY A 792 8.58 -18.23 11.18
C GLY A 792 8.92 -16.82 10.71
N HIS A 793 8.82 -15.83 11.61
CA HIS A 793 9.07 -14.41 11.30
C HIS A 793 10.54 -14.01 11.12
N LYS A 794 11.44 -14.99 10.97
CA LYS A 794 12.83 -14.79 10.54
C LYS A 794 13.09 -15.37 9.15
N ILE A 795 12.08 -15.96 8.50
CA ILE A 795 12.15 -16.63 7.19
C ILE A 795 10.97 -16.23 6.27
N TYR A 796 10.46 -15.00 6.43
CA TYR A 796 9.29 -14.48 5.72
C TYR A 796 7.96 -15.20 6.03
N GLY A 797 7.92 -15.97 7.12
CA GLY A 797 6.71 -16.52 7.71
C GLY A 797 6.02 -15.56 8.72
N PRO A 798 4.84 -15.93 9.24
CA PRO A 798 4.12 -15.11 10.21
C PRO A 798 4.80 -15.06 11.58
N LYS A 799 4.43 -14.05 12.36
CA LYS A 799 4.78 -13.87 13.78
C LYS A 799 3.89 -14.76 14.66
N GLY A 800 4.36 -15.13 15.85
CA GLY A 800 3.61 -15.99 16.79
C GLY A 800 3.63 -17.49 16.48
N ILE A 801 4.53 -17.94 15.59
CA ILE A 801 4.75 -19.36 15.31
C ILE A 801 6.25 -19.68 15.15
N GLY A 802 6.62 -20.87 15.59
CA GLY A 802 7.93 -21.47 15.43
C GLY A 802 7.83 -22.99 15.37
N ALA A 803 8.99 -23.62 15.34
CA ALA A 803 9.10 -25.06 15.50
C ALA A 803 10.30 -25.44 16.36
N CYS A 804 10.25 -26.64 16.91
CA CYS A 804 11.33 -27.32 17.61
C CYS A 804 11.53 -28.69 16.95
N TYR A 805 12.71 -28.94 16.41
CA TYR A 805 13.15 -30.27 16.02
C TYR A 805 13.55 -31.05 17.28
N VAL A 806 13.07 -32.28 17.42
CA VAL A 806 13.39 -33.20 18.53
C VAL A 806 13.75 -34.56 17.96
N ARG A 807 15.04 -34.89 17.95
CA ARG A 807 15.55 -36.13 17.35
C ARG A 807 14.95 -37.39 17.98
N ARG A 808 14.43 -38.29 17.13
CA ARG A 808 13.84 -39.58 17.51
C ARG A 808 14.82 -40.75 17.40
N ARG A 809 15.92 -40.62 16.65
CA ARG A 809 17.00 -41.62 16.56
C ARG A 809 18.41 -40.97 16.48
N PRO A 810 19.30 -41.20 17.47
CA PRO A 810 19.02 -41.68 18.84
C PRO A 810 17.89 -40.88 19.51
N ARG A 811 17.12 -41.52 20.41
CA ARG A 811 15.90 -40.90 20.96
C ARG A 811 16.21 -39.89 22.07
N VAL A 812 16.02 -38.61 21.77
CA VAL A 812 15.94 -37.52 22.74
C VAL A 812 14.67 -37.67 23.59
N ARG A 813 14.72 -37.18 24.83
CA ARG A 813 13.57 -37.02 25.71
C ARG A 813 13.69 -35.68 26.43
N LEU A 814 12.55 -35.06 26.68
CA LEU A 814 12.42 -33.77 27.34
C LEU A 814 11.12 -33.73 28.15
N ASP A 815 11.09 -32.90 29.18
CA ASP A 815 9.91 -32.64 29.99
C ASP A 815 9.10 -31.49 29.37
N PRO A 816 7.78 -31.63 29.13
CA PRO A 816 6.99 -30.60 28.47
C PRO A 816 6.80 -29.38 29.39
N ILE A 817 7.16 -28.20 28.89
CA ILE A 817 6.98 -26.92 29.62
C ILE A 817 5.53 -26.40 29.58
N ILE A 818 4.69 -26.91 28.67
CA ILE A 818 3.25 -26.57 28.56
C ILE A 818 2.44 -27.86 28.72
N THR A 819 1.71 -27.96 29.85
CA THR A 819 0.80 -29.06 30.16
C THR A 819 -0.59 -28.84 29.54
N GLY A 820 -1.34 -29.93 29.36
CA GLY A 820 -2.64 -29.92 28.68
C GLY A 820 -2.91 -31.26 27.99
N GLY A 821 -3.80 -31.26 26.99
CA GLY A 821 -4.39 -32.46 26.38
C GLY A 821 -3.48 -33.35 25.53
N GLY A 822 -2.16 -33.30 25.69
CA GLY A 822 -1.22 -34.23 25.03
C GLY A 822 -0.98 -33.98 23.54
N GLN A 823 -1.31 -32.79 23.03
CA GLN A 823 -0.97 -32.37 21.67
C GLN A 823 0.54 -32.39 21.43
N GLU A 824 0.94 -32.36 20.15
CA GLU A 824 2.34 -32.45 19.73
C GLU A 824 3.09 -33.60 20.42
N ARG A 825 2.48 -34.78 20.37
CA ARG A 825 3.06 -36.06 20.84
C ARG A 825 3.38 -36.04 22.35
N GLY A 826 2.66 -35.20 23.10
CA GLY A 826 2.84 -34.99 24.55
C GLY A 826 3.96 -34.02 24.92
N LEU A 827 4.57 -33.33 23.94
CA LEU A 827 5.71 -32.44 24.16
C LEU A 827 5.33 -30.95 24.22
N ARG A 828 4.23 -30.55 23.57
CA ARG A 828 3.73 -29.17 23.53
C ARG A 828 2.20 -29.15 23.43
N SER A 829 1.53 -29.02 24.57
CA SER A 829 0.06 -29.07 24.63
C SER A 829 -0.61 -27.80 24.07
N GLY A 830 -1.90 -27.91 23.73
CA GLY A 830 -2.74 -26.81 23.25
C GLY A 830 -3.17 -26.94 21.79
N THR A 831 -4.19 -26.18 21.40
CA THR A 831 -4.69 -26.14 20.02
C THR A 831 -3.61 -25.62 19.06
N LEU A 832 -3.46 -26.26 17.90
CA LEU A 832 -2.64 -25.73 16.81
C LEU A 832 -3.48 -24.78 15.97
N ALA A 833 -2.95 -23.61 15.64
CA ALA A 833 -3.58 -22.65 14.74
C ALA A 833 -3.23 -23.01 13.28
N PRO A 834 -4.16 -23.51 12.44
CA PRO A 834 -3.81 -24.04 11.12
C PRO A 834 -3.23 -22.98 10.20
N HIS A 835 -3.77 -21.75 10.21
CA HIS A 835 -3.22 -20.63 9.45
C HIS A 835 -1.76 -20.35 9.82
N LEU A 836 -1.38 -20.33 11.11
CA LEU A 836 0.01 -20.13 11.50
C LEU A 836 0.91 -21.32 11.12
N ALA A 837 0.44 -22.54 11.31
CA ALA A 837 1.18 -23.75 10.96
C ALA A 837 1.46 -23.82 9.46
N VAL A 838 0.42 -23.60 8.63
CA VAL A 838 0.54 -23.49 7.16
C VAL A 838 1.47 -22.34 6.77
N GLY A 839 1.37 -21.18 7.44
CA GLY A 839 2.24 -20.03 7.18
C GLY A 839 3.73 -20.34 7.38
N ILE A 840 4.13 -21.01 8.47
CA ILE A 840 5.53 -21.41 8.65
C ILE A 840 5.94 -22.57 7.73
N GLY A 841 5.02 -23.47 7.39
CA GLY A 841 5.27 -24.54 6.42
C GLY A 841 5.55 -24.00 5.01
N GLU A 842 4.73 -23.07 4.54
CA GLU A 842 4.88 -22.44 3.23
C GLU A 842 6.12 -21.54 3.18
N ALA A 843 6.42 -20.81 4.26
CA ALA A 843 7.68 -20.07 4.39
C ALA A 843 8.90 -21.02 4.27
N CYS A 844 8.86 -22.20 4.91
CA CYS A 844 9.90 -23.21 4.77
C CYS A 844 9.97 -23.85 3.37
N ARG A 845 8.84 -24.00 2.67
CA ARG A 845 8.81 -24.48 1.28
C ARG A 845 9.50 -23.50 0.34
N ILE A 846 9.07 -22.24 0.37
CA ILE A 846 9.62 -21.14 -0.42
C ILE A 846 11.11 -20.93 -0.09
N ALA A 847 11.47 -20.93 1.19
CA ALA A 847 12.87 -20.80 1.60
C ALA A 847 13.74 -21.96 1.10
N LYS A 848 13.21 -23.18 0.95
CA LYS A 848 13.96 -24.30 0.34
C LYS A 848 14.22 -24.09 -1.16
N GLU A 849 13.28 -23.48 -1.87
CA GLU A 849 13.35 -23.26 -3.31
C GLU A 849 14.21 -22.04 -3.68
N GLU A 850 14.17 -20.97 -2.88
CA GLU A 850 14.80 -19.70 -3.20
C GLU A 850 16.16 -19.46 -2.51
N MET A 851 16.59 -20.33 -1.57
CA MET A 851 17.81 -20.12 -0.77
C MET A 851 19.05 -19.79 -1.59
N GLU A 852 19.25 -20.46 -2.73
CA GLU A 852 20.43 -20.24 -3.57
C GLU A 852 20.40 -18.88 -4.29
N TYR A 853 19.22 -18.40 -4.67
CA TYR A 853 19.03 -17.07 -5.26
C TYR A 853 19.18 -15.98 -4.20
N ASP A 854 18.47 -16.11 -3.07
CA ASP A 854 18.53 -15.18 -1.95
C ASP A 854 19.96 -15.06 -1.41
N ALA A 855 20.68 -16.18 -1.22
CA ALA A 855 22.07 -16.16 -0.74
C ALA A 855 23.02 -15.44 -1.72
N LYS A 856 22.87 -15.62 -3.04
CA LYS A 856 23.67 -14.90 -4.05
C LYS A 856 23.38 -13.40 -4.03
N ARG A 857 22.10 -13.02 -4.05
CA ARG A 857 21.65 -11.61 -4.03
C ARG A 857 22.07 -10.90 -2.74
N ILE A 858 21.77 -11.49 -1.59
CA ILE A 858 22.09 -10.92 -0.27
C ILE A 858 23.61 -10.83 -0.08
N LYS A 859 24.41 -11.79 -0.58
CA LYS A 859 25.88 -11.69 -0.55
C LYS A 859 26.42 -10.53 -1.40
N ALA A 860 25.82 -10.25 -2.56
CA ALA A 860 26.22 -9.09 -3.38
C ALA A 860 25.88 -7.75 -2.71
N LEU A 861 24.65 -7.61 -2.19
CA LEU A 861 24.20 -6.43 -1.45
C LEU A 861 25.03 -6.21 -0.17
N SER A 862 25.29 -7.28 0.57
CA SER A 862 26.12 -7.29 1.78
C SER A 862 27.54 -6.86 1.51
N LYS A 863 28.20 -7.40 0.47
CA LYS A 863 29.55 -6.97 0.11
C LYS A 863 29.58 -5.48 -0.26
N ARG A 864 28.61 -5.00 -1.05
CA ARG A 864 28.51 -3.59 -1.44
C ARG A 864 28.36 -2.67 -0.22
N LEU A 865 27.49 -3.03 0.73
CA LEU A 865 27.33 -2.30 1.99
C LEU A 865 28.61 -2.34 2.83
N LEU A 866 29.18 -3.53 3.07
CA LEU A 866 30.35 -3.70 3.92
C LEU A 866 31.59 -2.99 3.37
N ASP A 867 31.87 -3.13 2.06
CA ASP A 867 32.94 -2.40 1.37
C ASP A 867 32.77 -0.88 1.55
N GLY A 868 31.54 -0.37 1.37
CA GLY A 868 31.25 1.06 1.42
C GLY A 868 31.25 1.66 2.84
N LEU A 869 30.96 0.84 3.87
CA LEU A 869 31.08 1.22 5.28
C LEU A 869 32.54 1.18 5.75
N LEU A 870 33.27 0.10 5.49
CA LEU A 870 34.68 -0.07 5.89
C LEU A 870 35.65 0.84 5.11
N ALA A 871 35.20 1.48 4.03
CA ALA A 871 35.92 2.56 3.36
C ALA A 871 35.93 3.89 4.16
N MET A 872 35.23 3.97 5.30
CA MET A 872 35.22 5.15 6.16
C MET A 872 36.20 4.98 7.33
N GLU A 873 36.90 6.06 7.66
CA GLU A 873 37.95 6.05 8.69
C GLU A 873 37.43 5.56 10.05
N HIS A 874 38.26 4.84 10.79
CA HIS A 874 37.93 4.30 12.12
C HIS A 874 36.56 3.59 12.19
N THR A 875 36.32 2.66 11.25
CA THR A 875 35.19 1.73 11.27
C THR A 875 35.67 0.29 11.34
N THR A 876 34.93 -0.57 12.04
CA THR A 876 35.35 -1.96 12.32
C THR A 876 34.16 -2.91 12.16
N LEU A 877 34.36 -4.03 11.44
CA LEU A 877 33.40 -5.13 11.38
C LEU A 877 33.39 -5.89 12.71
N ASN A 878 32.22 -6.04 13.32
CA ASN A 878 32.04 -6.89 14.49
C ASN A 878 31.72 -8.33 14.06
N GLY A 879 32.66 -9.25 14.31
CA GLY A 879 32.56 -10.67 13.96
C GLY A 879 33.55 -11.13 12.88
N ASP A 880 33.56 -12.44 12.62
CA ASP A 880 34.45 -13.06 11.63
C ASP A 880 34.08 -12.70 10.17
N PRO A 881 35.01 -12.29 9.30
CA PRO A 881 34.71 -11.90 7.92
C PRO A 881 34.47 -13.07 6.96
N GLU A 882 34.84 -14.31 7.32
CA GLU A 882 34.61 -15.50 6.48
C GLU A 882 33.47 -16.38 6.99
N LYS A 883 33.31 -16.51 8.31
CA LYS A 883 32.31 -17.34 8.98
C LYS A 883 31.07 -16.53 9.31
N HIS A 884 30.47 -15.91 8.29
CA HIS A 884 29.42 -14.90 8.44
C HIS A 884 28.19 -15.18 7.58
N TYR A 885 26.99 -14.92 8.12
CA TYR A 885 25.77 -14.83 7.32
C TYR A 885 25.64 -13.42 6.72
N PRO A 886 25.81 -13.24 5.39
CA PRO A 886 25.99 -11.92 4.77
C PRO A 886 24.85 -10.93 5.06
N GLY A 887 23.62 -11.39 5.26
CA GLY A 887 22.48 -10.50 5.51
C GLY A 887 22.43 -9.89 6.91
N CYS A 888 23.48 -10.00 7.73
CA CYS A 888 23.56 -9.47 9.10
C CYS A 888 24.89 -8.74 9.31
N VAL A 889 25.07 -7.58 8.66
CA VAL A 889 26.29 -6.77 8.78
C VAL A 889 26.26 -6.00 10.10
N ASN A 890 27.34 -5.97 10.88
CA ASN A 890 27.44 -5.19 12.12
C ASN A 890 28.76 -4.42 12.15
N VAL A 891 28.71 -3.10 12.28
CA VAL A 891 29.89 -2.21 12.20
C VAL A 891 29.89 -1.22 13.36
N SER A 892 31.04 -1.06 14.02
CA SER A 892 31.34 0.02 14.97
C SER A 892 31.81 1.27 14.23
N PHE A 893 31.32 2.45 14.64
CA PHE A 893 31.70 3.76 14.09
C PHE A 893 32.37 4.60 15.18
N ALA A 894 33.71 4.50 15.29
CA ALA A 894 34.41 5.14 16.40
C ALA A 894 34.19 6.66 16.44
N TYR A 895 34.21 7.21 17.66
CA TYR A 895 34.02 8.64 17.98
C TYR A 895 32.62 9.20 17.67
N VAL A 896 31.64 8.33 17.42
CA VAL A 896 30.22 8.67 17.23
C VAL A 896 29.37 7.99 18.32
N GLU A 897 28.44 8.73 18.90
CA GLU A 897 27.46 8.18 19.86
C GLU A 897 26.32 7.46 19.08
N GLY A 898 25.95 6.26 19.53
CA GLY A 898 25.10 5.33 18.79
C GLY A 898 23.61 5.66 18.77
N GLU A 899 23.05 6.21 19.84
CA GLU A 899 21.65 6.68 19.86
C GLU A 899 21.50 7.90 18.95
N SER A 900 22.44 8.84 19.01
CA SER A 900 22.56 9.99 18.11
C SER A 900 22.66 9.57 16.64
N LEU A 901 23.43 8.51 16.33
CA LEU A 901 23.53 7.96 14.98
C LEU A 901 22.23 7.30 14.51
N LEU A 902 21.53 6.56 15.38
CA LEU A 902 20.20 5.99 15.07
C LEU A 902 19.15 7.10 14.85
N MET A 903 19.17 8.15 15.66
CA MET A 903 18.28 9.31 15.51
C MET A 903 18.57 10.08 14.21
N ALA A 904 19.84 10.23 13.84
CA ALA A 904 20.24 10.86 12.58
C ALA A 904 19.89 10.02 11.33
N LEU A 905 19.63 8.72 11.49
CA LEU A 905 19.27 7.76 10.44
C LEU A 905 17.80 7.28 10.52
N LYS A 906 16.90 8.06 11.13
CA LYS A 906 15.46 7.75 11.33
C LYS A 906 14.65 7.41 10.06
N ASP A 907 15.20 7.70 8.88
CA ASP A 907 14.71 7.33 7.55
C ASP A 907 15.11 5.90 7.12
N ILE A 908 15.91 5.21 7.94
CA ILE A 908 16.36 3.82 7.75
C ILE A 908 16.10 3.06 9.06
N ALA A 909 15.24 2.05 9.05
CA ALA A 909 15.00 1.21 10.21
C ALA A 909 16.21 0.28 10.45
N LEU A 910 16.94 0.54 11.52
CA LEU A 910 18.19 -0.10 11.95
C LEU A 910 18.12 -0.48 13.44
N SER A 911 19.17 -1.10 13.97
CA SER A 911 19.26 -1.41 15.41
C SER A 911 20.70 -1.51 15.89
N SER A 912 21.00 -0.99 17.09
CA SER A 912 22.32 -1.10 17.75
C SER A 912 22.55 -2.43 18.49
N GLY A 913 21.55 -3.31 18.55
CA GLY A 913 21.65 -4.59 19.28
C GLY A 913 20.49 -5.53 18.96
N SER A 914 20.10 -6.42 19.88
CA SER A 914 18.86 -7.19 19.70
C SER A 914 17.61 -6.32 19.93
N ALA A 915 16.56 -6.51 19.13
CA ALA A 915 15.24 -5.92 19.39
C ALA A 915 14.54 -6.48 20.65
N CYS A 916 15.16 -7.46 21.32
CA CYS A 916 14.75 -7.95 22.64
C CYS A 916 15.50 -7.25 23.80
N THR A 917 16.44 -6.35 23.48
CA THR A 917 17.21 -5.53 24.45
C THR A 917 17.16 -4.03 24.15
N SER A 918 16.50 -3.60 23.08
CA SER A 918 16.38 -2.19 22.66
C SER A 918 15.47 -1.32 23.56
N ALA A 919 15.22 -1.76 24.80
CA ALA A 919 14.49 -1.01 25.84
C ALA A 919 15.36 -0.78 27.10
N SER A 920 16.65 -1.15 27.04
CA SER A 920 17.63 -0.93 28.09
C SER A 920 18.86 -0.24 27.52
N LEU A 921 19.32 0.85 28.14
CA LEU A 921 20.54 1.60 27.78
C LEU A 921 21.86 0.82 28.01
N GLU A 922 21.82 -0.50 28.24
CA GLU A 922 23.04 -1.28 28.41
C GLU A 922 23.74 -1.59 27.06
N PRO A 923 25.08 -1.45 26.97
CA PRO A 923 25.82 -1.83 25.77
C PRO A 923 25.68 -3.33 25.46
N SER A 924 25.74 -3.70 24.18
CA SER A 924 25.49 -5.09 23.76
C SER A 924 26.40 -6.08 24.51
N TYR A 925 25.78 -7.01 25.23
CA TYR A 925 26.44 -8.12 25.90
C TYR A 925 27.14 -9.06 24.91
N VAL A 926 26.73 -9.08 23.64
CA VAL A 926 27.43 -9.81 22.58
C VAL A 926 28.76 -9.12 22.25
N LEU A 927 28.74 -7.79 22.05
CA LEU A 927 29.95 -7.03 21.72
C LEU A 927 30.93 -6.96 22.89
N ARG A 928 30.44 -6.79 24.12
CA ARG A 928 31.25 -6.95 25.35
C ARG A 928 31.91 -8.33 25.44
N ALA A 929 31.23 -9.40 25.03
CA ALA A 929 31.79 -10.76 25.00
C ALA A 929 32.82 -11.00 23.88
N LEU A 930 32.88 -10.14 22.85
CA LEU A 930 33.98 -10.11 21.86
C LEU A 930 35.22 -9.35 22.39
N GLY A 931 35.09 -8.63 23.51
CA GLY A 931 36.14 -7.77 24.07
C GLY A 931 36.11 -6.33 23.56
N ASN A 932 35.03 -5.88 22.92
CA ASN A 932 34.84 -4.46 22.63
C ASN A 932 34.65 -3.67 23.93
N SER A 933 35.17 -2.44 23.97
CA SER A 933 34.85 -1.48 25.04
C SER A 933 33.38 -1.03 24.96
N ASP A 934 32.86 -0.44 26.03
CA ASP A 934 31.46 -0.04 26.09
C ASP A 934 31.14 1.07 25.07
N GLU A 935 32.06 2.02 24.82
CA GLU A 935 31.90 3.06 23.78
C GLU A 935 31.86 2.45 22.37
N SER A 936 32.72 1.45 22.12
CA SER A 936 32.71 0.68 20.87
C SER A 936 31.40 -0.11 20.71
N ALA A 937 30.88 -0.68 21.80
CA ALA A 937 29.61 -1.41 21.80
C ALA A 937 28.38 -0.49 21.64
N HIS A 938 28.40 0.73 22.18
CA HIS A 938 27.37 1.75 21.95
C HIS A 938 27.39 2.27 20.51
N SER A 939 28.57 2.56 19.96
CA SER A 939 28.76 3.08 18.59
C SER A 939 28.56 2.05 17.46
N SER A 940 27.92 0.91 17.74
CA SER A 940 27.75 -0.21 16.82
C SER A 940 26.33 -0.32 16.25
N ILE A 941 26.22 -0.53 14.92
CA ILE A 941 24.94 -0.65 14.22
C ILE A 941 24.87 -1.97 13.45
N ARG A 942 23.76 -2.70 13.58
CA ARG A 942 23.39 -3.85 12.73
C ARG A 942 22.54 -3.40 11.54
N PHE A 943 22.95 -3.81 10.36
CA PHE A 943 22.24 -3.68 9.08
C PHE A 943 21.77 -5.06 8.60
N GLY A 944 20.46 -5.25 8.58
CA GLY A 944 19.79 -6.50 8.27
C GLY A 944 19.20 -6.57 6.86
N ILE A 945 19.92 -7.20 5.93
CA ILE A 945 19.56 -7.33 4.52
C ILE A 945 18.69 -8.58 4.29
N GLY A 946 17.66 -8.46 3.47
CA GLY A 946 16.74 -9.55 3.12
C GLY A 946 16.34 -9.59 1.64
N ARG A 947 15.43 -10.50 1.32
CA ARG A 947 14.93 -10.81 -0.03
C ARG A 947 14.46 -9.58 -0.81
N PHE A 948 13.73 -8.70 -0.13
CA PHE A 948 13.12 -7.52 -0.74
C PHE A 948 14.06 -6.31 -0.82
N THR A 949 15.20 -6.33 -0.11
CA THR A 949 16.19 -5.25 -0.16
C THR A 949 16.79 -5.12 -1.57
N THR A 950 17.00 -3.88 -2.01
CA THR A 950 17.46 -3.51 -3.36
C THR A 950 18.82 -2.80 -3.34
N GLU A 951 19.50 -2.77 -4.48
CA GLU A 951 20.78 -2.05 -4.64
C GLU A 951 20.62 -0.54 -4.39
N ARG A 952 19.47 0.04 -4.77
CA ARG A 952 19.16 1.47 -4.55
C ARG A 952 19.03 1.82 -3.07
N GLU A 953 18.44 0.95 -2.26
CA GLU A 953 18.36 1.13 -0.80
C GLU A 953 19.76 1.06 -0.17
N ILE A 954 20.61 0.11 -0.61
CA ILE A 954 22.00 0.02 -0.13
C ILE A 954 22.81 1.27 -0.51
N ASP A 955 22.64 1.80 -1.73
CA ASP A 955 23.33 3.02 -2.18
C ASP A 955 22.90 4.25 -1.38
N TYR A 956 21.59 4.39 -1.12
CA TYR A 956 21.07 5.46 -0.28
C TYR A 956 21.58 5.37 1.16
N VAL A 957 21.56 4.17 1.74
CA VAL A 957 22.04 3.91 3.11
C VAL A 957 23.54 4.21 3.22
N LEU A 958 24.35 3.84 2.23
CA LEU A 958 25.78 4.17 2.20
C LEU A 958 26.04 5.68 2.15
N GLN A 959 25.23 6.43 1.40
CA GLN A 959 25.32 7.89 1.37
C GLN A 959 24.89 8.50 2.72
N ALA A 960 23.71 8.13 3.22
CA ALA A 960 23.16 8.65 4.46
C ALA A 960 24.07 8.38 5.66
N VAL A 961 24.53 7.14 5.85
CA VAL A 961 25.44 6.78 6.94
C VAL A 961 26.74 7.58 6.84
N ARG A 962 27.34 7.73 5.65
CA ARG A 962 28.56 8.53 5.48
C ARG A 962 28.36 9.98 5.89
N GLU A 963 27.32 10.63 5.35
CA GLU A 963 27.03 12.03 5.66
C GLU A 963 26.75 12.23 7.16
N ARG A 964 26.04 11.30 7.83
CA ARG A 964 25.68 11.44 9.25
C ARG A 964 26.82 11.08 10.20
N VAL A 965 27.65 10.09 9.87
CA VAL A 965 28.88 9.76 10.63
C VAL A 965 29.89 10.91 10.54
N SER A 966 30.07 11.53 9.37
CA SER A 966 30.92 12.72 9.23
C SER A 966 30.41 13.88 10.09
N PHE A 967 29.12 14.22 9.98
CA PHE A 967 28.51 15.30 10.76
C PHE A 967 28.61 15.09 12.28
N LEU A 968 28.33 13.87 12.77
CA LEU A 968 28.43 13.56 14.20
C LEU A 968 29.88 13.57 14.71
N ARG A 969 30.87 13.30 13.84
CA ARG A 969 32.30 13.45 14.17
C ARG A 969 32.74 14.91 14.22
N GLU A 970 32.24 15.78 13.36
CA GLU A 970 32.47 17.24 13.43
C GLU A 970 31.97 17.87 14.74
N LEU A 971 31.04 17.20 15.45
CA LEU A 971 30.50 17.60 16.75
C LEU A 971 31.15 16.85 17.94
N SER A 972 32.13 15.98 17.71
CA SER A 972 32.66 15.04 18.72
C SER A 972 34.03 15.50 19.26
N PRO A 973 34.15 15.85 20.56
CA PRO A 973 35.44 16.23 21.16
C PRO A 973 36.48 15.10 21.10
N LEU A 974 36.04 13.84 21.09
CA LEU A 974 36.90 12.68 20.91
C LEU A 974 37.52 12.62 19.51
N TRP A 975 36.83 13.14 18.50
CA TRP A 975 37.34 13.22 17.12
C TRP A 975 38.34 14.35 16.96
N GLU A 976 38.06 15.53 17.54
CA GLU A 976 38.97 16.68 17.54
C GLU A 976 40.34 16.30 18.15
N LEU A 977 40.34 15.69 19.34
CA LEU A 977 41.57 15.19 20.00
C LEU A 977 42.34 14.17 19.16
N VAL A 978 41.66 13.28 18.43
CA VAL A 978 42.30 12.29 17.55
C VAL A 978 42.88 12.94 16.29
N GLN A 979 42.23 13.97 15.75
CA GLN A 979 42.77 14.77 14.64
C GLN A 979 43.98 15.64 15.07
N GLU A 980 44.04 16.08 16.32
CA GLU A 980 45.23 16.70 16.92
C GLU A 980 46.35 15.69 17.24
N GLY A 981 46.09 14.38 17.11
CA GLY A 981 47.06 13.31 17.34
C GLY A 981 47.21 12.89 18.82
N VAL A 982 46.23 13.20 19.67
CA VAL A 982 46.21 12.80 21.08
C VAL A 982 45.76 11.34 21.22
N ASP A 983 46.55 10.52 21.92
CA ASP A 983 46.14 9.17 22.30
C ASP A 983 45.12 9.25 23.46
N LEU A 984 43.86 8.92 23.19
CA LEU A 984 42.77 8.94 24.17
C LEU A 984 43.01 8.02 25.38
N ASN A 985 43.89 7.02 25.27
CA ASN A 985 44.30 6.16 26.39
C ASN A 985 45.21 6.88 27.41
N THR A 986 45.69 8.08 27.08
CA THR A 986 46.55 8.91 27.95
C THR A 986 45.79 10.01 28.72
N ILE A 987 44.48 10.11 28.52
CA ILE A 987 43.60 11.10 29.15
C ILE A 987 43.01 10.53 30.44
N GLU A 988 43.26 11.18 31.58
CA GLU A 988 42.58 10.86 32.85
C GLU A 988 41.15 11.41 32.84
N TRP A 989 40.20 10.59 32.38
CA TRP A 989 38.77 10.92 32.39
C TRP A 989 38.22 11.00 33.81
N SER A 990 37.46 12.06 34.12
CA SER A 990 36.85 12.22 35.43
C SER A 990 35.64 11.29 35.59
N GLN A 991 35.76 10.31 36.50
CA GLN A 991 34.83 9.21 36.84
C GLN A 991 35.14 7.84 36.20
N HIS A 992 36.18 7.20 36.73
CA HIS A 992 36.15 5.77 37.10
C HIS A 992 36.44 5.64 38.60
#